data_AF-A0A329UPT7-F1
#
_entry.id   AF-A0A329UPT7-F1
#
_cell.length_a   1.000
_cell.length_b   1.000
_cell.length_c   1.000
_cell.angle_alpha   90.00
_cell.angle_beta   90.00
_cell.angle_gamma   90.00
#
_symmetry.space_group_name_H-M   'P 1'
#
loop_
_entity.id
_entity.type
_entity.pdbx_description
1 polymer ?
#
loop_
_entity_poly.entity_id
_entity_poly.type
_entity_poly.pdbx_seq_one_letter_code
_entity_poly.pdbx_strand_id
1 'polypeptide(L)'
;MKCKKLALRVLSTAAVLSIVSSIAAPAFADVYDLTKGDISVGFKNNQQTVTQKDGDGNYVSDDKGAINDRPDNDVVITTKDAKTSEVKTADNTVKIDAAKDSEANVTLRDTSIDVSGKEKAAISISGDGKVNLELDGKNTVISGDGHAGIEKGAPGTLTIKDEKNDDGTQKTEDKNDTGHLTANGGEGGAGIGGSKDKAHTRGVSITGGEVTANGGEGGAGIGGGKNGSLINAGGEISGGKVTATGGKGAAGIGGGEGSYVNGLTITGGEVTANGGEGGAGIGSGKGSWSIDVKITGGKVTATGNGGGAGIGGGDGSAGMKFLIDGKDTVVTAIGNGGGAGIGGGNGNFSGSSNASRITEIKNGTVTAISNGGGAGIGGGKGSYAKNDIKITGGTVTAESPDGGAGIGSGKDGSESTAEITLGSATDAKIDSVISSNDGSAYAKIKYTTSTGNTYTSTAPAEEHREEPTCEANGKIYYTITYMNAEGQTVTENFDGAILTATGHNWVVNKDGTMKECSICHKQEVITQEKSDETPDTTPSGDSTTETGSTAGETASYAPLRVEGAPAYEQTVKDGRVLIAVPAQSASLTGSLHALKELKAKGAEVLVFRTQLCESTVSIDTLLAQGTDATIFTLTHTEGAASLTVGGADHTDLLNK
;
A
#
# COMPACT_ATOMS: atom_id res chain seq x y z
N MET A 1 -39.24 -20.90 -26.25
CA MET A 1 -38.06 -21.75 -26.54
C MET A 1 -37.59 -21.49 -27.96
N LYS A 2 -36.38 -20.95 -28.15
CA LYS A 2 -35.70 -20.80 -29.46
C LYS A 2 -34.24 -21.21 -29.29
N CYS A 3 -33.85 -22.37 -29.78
CA CYS A 3 -32.46 -22.85 -29.76
C CYS A 3 -31.85 -22.78 -31.17
N LYS A 4 -30.81 -21.96 -31.34
CA LYS A 4 -29.86 -21.86 -32.47
C LYS A 4 -28.69 -21.00 -31.97
N LYS A 5 -27.41 -21.31 -32.20
CA LYS A 5 -26.76 -22.51 -32.75
C LYS A 5 -25.29 -22.50 -32.31
N LEU A 6 -24.73 -23.66 -31.94
CA LEU A 6 -23.29 -23.83 -31.71
C LEU A 6 -22.53 -23.74 -33.06
N ALA A 7 -21.35 -23.11 -33.10
CA ALA A 7 -20.47 -23.13 -34.27
C ALA A 7 -18.98 -22.95 -33.90
N LEU A 8 -18.37 -24.00 -33.37
CA LEU A 8 -16.92 -24.18 -33.37
C LEU A 8 -16.43 -24.30 -34.83
N ARG A 9 -15.33 -23.63 -35.22
CA ARG A 9 -14.59 -23.94 -36.45
C ARG A 9 -13.07 -23.87 -36.21
N VAL A 10 -12.43 -24.99 -36.51
CA VAL A 10 -11.00 -25.29 -36.45
C VAL A 10 -10.59 -25.74 -37.86
N LEU A 11 -9.33 -25.46 -38.27
CA LEU A 11 -8.69 -25.83 -39.56
C LEU A 11 -9.32 -25.23 -40.84
N SER A 12 -8.65 -25.02 -41.98
CA SER A 12 -7.26 -25.29 -42.44
C SER A 12 -6.75 -24.02 -43.21
N THR A 13 -5.65 -23.94 -43.97
CA THR A 13 -4.74 -24.92 -44.62
C THR A 13 -3.32 -24.31 -44.79
N ALA A 14 -2.31 -25.13 -45.08
CA ALA A 14 -0.93 -24.72 -45.32
C ALA A 14 -0.63 -24.25 -46.76
N ALA A 15 0.50 -23.54 -46.92
CA ALA A 15 1.27 -23.49 -48.16
C ALA A 15 2.75 -23.73 -47.82
N VAL A 16 3.31 -24.86 -48.29
CA VAL A 16 4.72 -25.21 -48.11
C VAL A 16 5.43 -25.01 -49.44
N LEU A 17 6.52 -24.24 -49.45
CA LEU A 17 7.45 -24.16 -50.58
C LEU A 17 8.89 -23.96 -50.08
N SER A 18 9.55 -25.10 -49.88
CA SER A 18 11.00 -25.31 -50.07
C SER A 18 11.97 -24.18 -49.67
N ILE A 19 12.44 -24.22 -48.43
CA ILE A 19 13.88 -24.05 -48.18
C ILE A 19 14.33 -25.31 -47.46
N VAL A 20 15.26 -26.06 -48.06
CA VAL A 20 15.96 -27.16 -47.38
C VAL A 20 16.98 -26.52 -46.44
N SER A 21 16.50 -26.01 -45.31
CA SER A 21 17.38 -25.68 -44.21
C SER A 21 17.88 -27.00 -43.65
N SER A 22 19.20 -27.19 -43.65
CA SER A 22 19.83 -28.31 -42.96
C SER A 22 19.35 -28.28 -41.51
N ILE A 23 18.60 -29.31 -41.11
CA ILE A 23 18.21 -29.50 -39.72
C ILE A 23 19.50 -29.80 -38.95
N ALA A 24 20.16 -28.75 -38.47
CA ALA A 24 21.09 -28.91 -37.37
C ALA A 24 20.32 -29.66 -36.29
N ALA A 25 20.85 -30.81 -35.85
CA ALA A 25 20.32 -31.47 -34.67
C ALA A 25 20.20 -30.42 -33.55
N PRO A 26 19.12 -30.43 -32.74
CA PRO A 26 19.00 -29.47 -31.65
C PRO A 26 20.28 -29.54 -30.83
N ALA A 27 21.06 -28.46 -30.89
CA ALA A 27 22.24 -28.33 -30.06
C ALA A 27 21.71 -28.26 -28.63
N PHE A 28 21.92 -29.33 -27.86
CA PHE A 28 21.66 -29.28 -26.44
C PHE A 28 22.51 -28.14 -25.87
N ALA A 29 21.87 -27.27 -25.11
CA ALA A 29 22.50 -26.20 -24.35
C ALA A 29 23.78 -26.70 -23.65
N ASP A 30 24.93 -26.09 -23.94
CA ASP A 30 26.14 -26.41 -23.17
C ASP A 30 26.04 -25.74 -21.79
N VAL A 31 26.47 -26.47 -20.76
CA VAL A 31 26.41 -26.04 -19.37
C VAL A 31 27.79 -25.61 -18.90
N TYR A 32 27.93 -24.32 -18.62
CA TYR A 32 29.17 -23.66 -18.25
C TYR A 32 29.23 -23.44 -16.74
N ASP A 33 30.21 -24.10 -16.13
CA ASP A 33 30.50 -24.01 -14.70
C ASP A 33 31.35 -22.76 -14.41
N LEU A 34 30.70 -21.72 -13.89
CA LEU A 34 31.30 -20.41 -13.59
C LEU A 34 32.33 -20.48 -12.44
N THR A 35 32.41 -21.57 -11.68
CA THR A 35 33.47 -21.74 -10.66
C THR A 35 34.86 -21.91 -11.29
N LYS A 36 34.93 -22.22 -12.58
CA LYS A 36 36.19 -22.43 -13.32
C LYS A 36 36.83 -21.17 -13.90
N GLY A 37 36.11 -20.03 -13.91
CA GLY A 37 36.62 -18.78 -14.45
C GLY A 37 35.57 -17.88 -15.10
N ASP A 38 35.96 -16.63 -15.40
CA ASP A 38 35.14 -15.60 -16.05
C ASP A 38 34.53 -16.11 -17.37
N ILE A 39 33.21 -15.91 -17.55
CA ILE A 39 32.46 -16.31 -18.75
C ILE A 39 32.14 -15.06 -19.58
N SER A 40 32.41 -15.11 -20.88
CA SER A 40 32.02 -14.11 -21.86
C SER A 40 31.14 -14.72 -22.95
N VAL A 41 29.91 -14.26 -23.07
CA VAL A 41 28.98 -14.54 -24.17
C VAL A 41 29.04 -13.35 -25.14
N GLY A 42 29.27 -13.61 -26.42
CA GLY A 42 29.41 -12.57 -27.45
C GLY A 42 29.02 -13.08 -28.83
N PHE A 43 29.43 -12.36 -29.88
CA PHE A 43 29.14 -12.72 -31.27
C PHE A 43 30.39 -12.79 -32.15
N LYS A 44 30.48 -13.85 -32.95
CA LYS A 44 31.51 -14.02 -33.98
C LYS A 44 30.92 -14.72 -35.18
N ASN A 45 31.30 -14.31 -36.39
CA ASN A 45 30.82 -14.90 -37.65
C ASN A 45 29.27 -14.99 -37.75
N ASN A 46 28.55 -14.01 -37.20
CA ASN A 46 27.08 -13.98 -37.15
C ASN A 46 26.43 -15.14 -36.34
N GLN A 47 27.13 -15.63 -35.32
CA GLN A 47 26.64 -16.64 -34.37
C GLN A 47 27.01 -16.22 -32.94
N GLN A 48 26.18 -16.62 -31.96
CA GLN A 48 26.53 -16.44 -30.54
C GLN A 48 27.68 -17.39 -30.19
N THR A 49 28.61 -16.91 -29.37
CA THR A 49 29.81 -17.64 -28.97
C THR A 49 30.13 -17.47 -27.49
N VAL A 50 30.65 -18.51 -26.86
CA VAL A 50 31.13 -18.51 -25.47
C VAL A 50 32.65 -18.62 -25.40
N THR A 51 33.24 -17.79 -24.55
CA THR A 51 34.64 -17.85 -24.12
C THR A 51 34.69 -17.93 -22.61
N GLN A 52 35.45 -18.87 -22.04
CA GLN A 52 35.67 -18.97 -20.60
C GLN A 52 37.16 -18.95 -20.27
N LYS A 53 37.57 -18.14 -19.29
CA LYS A 53 38.97 -17.97 -18.88
C LYS A 53 39.17 -18.16 -17.39
N ASP A 54 40.18 -18.95 -17.01
CA ASP A 54 40.58 -19.15 -15.62
C ASP A 54 41.25 -17.90 -15.02
N GLY A 55 41.59 -17.96 -13.72
CA GLY A 55 42.22 -16.87 -12.99
C GLY A 55 43.62 -16.46 -13.49
N ASP A 56 44.30 -17.33 -14.24
CA ASP A 56 45.58 -17.05 -14.91
C ASP A 56 45.37 -16.49 -16.34
N GLY A 57 44.12 -16.46 -16.83
CA GLY A 57 43.72 -15.97 -18.15
C GLY A 57 43.77 -17.01 -19.27
N ASN A 58 44.02 -18.29 -18.96
CA ASN A 58 43.99 -19.38 -19.94
C ASN A 58 42.56 -19.80 -20.26
N TYR A 59 42.34 -20.38 -21.44
CA TYR A 59 41.02 -20.90 -21.79
C TYR A 59 40.69 -22.17 -21.02
N VAL A 60 39.56 -22.16 -20.29
CA VAL A 60 38.99 -23.36 -19.69
C VAL A 60 38.68 -24.37 -20.81
N SER A 61 38.88 -25.66 -20.54
CA SER A 61 38.67 -26.73 -21.52
C SER A 61 37.80 -27.86 -20.96
N ASP A 62 37.05 -28.51 -21.83
CA ASP A 62 36.26 -29.71 -21.55
C ASP A 62 36.58 -30.83 -22.58
N ASP A 63 35.71 -31.83 -22.71
CA ASP A 63 35.84 -32.94 -23.65
C ASP A 63 35.77 -32.51 -25.13
N LYS A 64 35.22 -31.33 -25.42
CA LYS A 64 35.19 -30.70 -26.74
C LYS A 64 36.39 -29.76 -26.98
N GLY A 65 37.29 -29.64 -26.00
CA GLY A 65 38.48 -28.78 -26.04
C GLY A 65 38.27 -27.41 -25.41
N ALA A 66 39.08 -26.43 -25.81
CA ALA A 66 39.06 -25.09 -25.23
C ALA A 66 37.73 -24.34 -25.49
N ILE A 67 37.26 -23.60 -24.50
CA ILE A 67 36.09 -22.70 -24.58
C ILE A 67 36.59 -21.32 -25.01
N ASN A 68 36.83 -21.17 -26.32
CA ASN A 68 37.34 -19.95 -26.95
C ASN A 68 36.54 -19.66 -28.22
N ASP A 69 35.70 -18.62 -28.17
CA ASP A 69 34.70 -18.25 -29.17
C ASP A 69 33.90 -19.46 -29.67
N ARG A 70 33.56 -20.39 -28.76
CA ARG A 70 32.84 -21.63 -29.07
C ARG A 70 31.41 -21.27 -29.48
N PRO A 71 30.93 -21.68 -30.66
CA PRO A 71 29.55 -21.41 -31.06
C PRO A 71 28.53 -22.13 -30.17
N ASP A 72 27.65 -21.37 -29.52
CA ASP A 72 26.49 -21.87 -28.76
C ASP A 72 25.39 -20.81 -28.73
N ASN A 73 24.15 -21.21 -28.98
CA ASN A 73 22.97 -20.34 -29.06
C ASN A 73 22.00 -20.50 -27.86
N ASP A 74 22.20 -21.47 -26.96
CA ASP A 74 21.35 -21.71 -25.77
C ASP A 74 22.25 -21.92 -24.54
N VAL A 75 22.93 -20.85 -24.12
CA VAL A 75 24.01 -20.92 -23.12
C VAL A 75 23.42 -21.07 -21.72
N VAL A 76 23.81 -22.12 -20.99
CA VAL A 76 23.45 -22.27 -19.57
C VAL A 76 24.66 -21.99 -18.69
N ILE A 77 24.55 -21.03 -17.79
CA ILE A 77 25.56 -20.73 -16.77
C ILE A 77 25.08 -21.29 -15.43
N THR A 78 25.98 -21.92 -14.67
CA THR A 78 25.70 -22.45 -13.34
C THR A 78 26.91 -22.35 -12.43
N THR A 79 26.68 -22.35 -11.11
CA THR A 79 27.71 -22.66 -10.11
C THR A 79 27.38 -23.92 -9.30
N LYS A 80 26.41 -24.71 -9.79
CA LYS A 80 26.02 -26.01 -9.23
C LYS A 80 27.00 -27.09 -9.65
N ASP A 81 27.63 -27.73 -8.68
CA ASP A 81 28.53 -28.85 -8.90
C ASP A 81 27.74 -30.06 -9.43
N ALA A 82 28.06 -30.49 -10.65
CA ALA A 82 27.34 -31.55 -11.35
C ALA A 82 27.40 -32.94 -10.68
N LYS A 83 28.27 -33.14 -9.66
CA LYS A 83 28.40 -34.40 -8.92
C LYS A 83 27.72 -34.35 -7.56
N THR A 84 27.83 -33.23 -6.85
CA THR A 84 27.27 -33.07 -5.49
C THR A 84 25.91 -32.38 -5.46
N SER A 85 25.50 -31.74 -6.57
CA SER A 85 24.34 -30.83 -6.66
C SER A 85 24.43 -29.58 -5.76
N GLU A 86 25.60 -29.31 -5.18
CA GLU A 86 25.86 -28.16 -4.32
C GLU A 86 26.05 -26.88 -5.15
N VAL A 87 25.34 -25.81 -4.79
CA VAL A 87 25.53 -24.48 -5.38
C VAL A 87 26.65 -23.76 -4.66
N LYS A 88 27.78 -23.53 -5.34
CA LYS A 88 28.94 -22.82 -4.79
C LYS A 88 28.85 -21.34 -5.14
N THR A 89 29.37 -20.47 -4.29
CA THR A 89 29.55 -19.05 -4.63
C THR A 89 30.83 -18.88 -5.43
N ALA A 90 30.73 -18.34 -6.64
CA ALA A 90 31.88 -17.99 -7.48
C ALA A 90 32.20 -16.49 -7.34
N ASP A 91 33.49 -16.16 -7.39
CA ASP A 91 33.99 -14.78 -7.46
C ASP A 91 34.37 -14.37 -8.90
N ASN A 92 33.98 -15.18 -9.88
CA ASN A 92 34.10 -14.92 -11.30
C ASN A 92 32.88 -14.13 -11.82
N THR A 93 33.05 -13.48 -12.96
CA THR A 93 32.07 -12.58 -13.58
C THR A 93 31.52 -13.12 -14.89
N VAL A 94 30.33 -12.65 -15.26
CA VAL A 94 29.71 -12.89 -16.56
C VAL A 94 29.68 -11.61 -17.37
N LYS A 95 30.16 -11.65 -18.61
CA LYS A 95 29.96 -10.59 -19.61
C LYS A 95 29.05 -11.10 -20.73
N ILE A 96 28.04 -10.32 -21.10
CA ILE A 96 27.16 -10.59 -22.25
C ILE A 96 27.25 -9.41 -23.21
N ASP A 97 27.71 -9.64 -24.44
CA ASP A 97 27.94 -8.61 -25.46
C ASP A 97 27.07 -8.88 -26.70
N ALA A 98 25.87 -8.30 -26.73
CA ALA A 98 24.92 -8.51 -27.83
C ALA A 98 25.24 -7.56 -28.99
N ALA A 99 25.74 -8.11 -30.10
CA ALA A 99 25.99 -7.32 -31.31
C ALA A 99 24.67 -6.70 -31.85
N LYS A 100 24.79 -5.56 -32.53
CA LYS A 100 23.64 -4.90 -33.15
C LYS A 100 22.85 -5.88 -34.03
N ASP A 101 21.53 -5.77 -34.00
CA ASP A 101 20.59 -6.60 -34.76
C ASP A 101 20.70 -8.12 -34.45
N SER A 102 21.34 -8.47 -33.32
CA SER A 102 21.52 -9.85 -32.83
C SER A 102 20.88 -10.06 -31.45
N GLU A 103 20.62 -11.32 -31.08
CA GLU A 103 19.98 -11.69 -29.80
C GLU A 103 20.84 -12.69 -29.03
N ALA A 104 21.38 -12.28 -27.88
CA ALA A 104 22.08 -13.16 -26.95
C ALA A 104 21.08 -13.88 -26.05
N ASN A 105 21.12 -15.21 -25.98
CA ASN A 105 20.29 -16.03 -25.11
C ASN A 105 21.17 -16.72 -24.07
N VAL A 106 20.91 -16.41 -22.79
CA VAL A 106 21.65 -16.93 -21.63
C VAL A 106 20.64 -17.37 -20.58
N THR A 107 20.87 -18.53 -19.99
CA THR A 107 20.12 -19.07 -18.86
C THR A 107 21.00 -19.04 -17.62
N LEU A 108 20.53 -18.46 -16.52
CA LEU A 108 21.15 -18.65 -15.21
C LEU A 108 20.45 -19.81 -14.51
N ARG A 109 21.18 -20.88 -14.22
CA ARG A 109 20.66 -22.07 -13.53
C ARG A 109 21.39 -22.30 -12.22
N ASP A 110 20.72 -22.10 -11.10
CA ASP A 110 21.32 -22.27 -9.76
C ASP A 110 22.71 -21.60 -9.64
N THR A 111 22.77 -20.30 -9.97
CA THR A 111 24.00 -19.51 -10.07
C THR A 111 24.17 -18.59 -8.87
N SER A 112 25.31 -18.66 -8.17
CA SER A 112 25.69 -17.76 -7.07
C SER A 112 26.99 -17.03 -7.40
N ILE A 113 26.91 -15.71 -7.60
CA ILE A 113 28.07 -14.83 -7.85
C ILE A 113 28.20 -13.83 -6.70
N ASP A 114 29.39 -13.77 -6.10
CA ASP A 114 29.77 -12.72 -5.16
C ASP A 114 31.11 -12.09 -5.56
N VAL A 115 31.03 -10.87 -6.10
CA VAL A 115 32.18 -10.02 -6.37
C VAL A 115 32.14 -8.73 -5.55
N SER A 116 31.42 -8.71 -4.43
CA SER A 116 31.30 -7.54 -3.54
C SER A 116 32.65 -6.97 -3.08
N GLY A 117 33.65 -7.84 -2.87
CA GLY A 117 35.03 -7.47 -2.56
C GLY A 117 35.90 -7.02 -3.74
N LYS A 118 35.32 -6.80 -4.92
CA LYS A 118 36.00 -6.41 -6.17
C LYS A 118 35.28 -5.22 -6.81
N GLU A 119 36.01 -4.26 -7.40
CA GLU A 119 35.42 -3.20 -8.22
C GLU A 119 34.96 -3.77 -9.59
N LYS A 120 33.92 -4.61 -9.58
CA LYS A 120 33.33 -5.26 -10.75
C LYS A 120 31.81 -5.47 -10.60
N ALA A 121 31.11 -5.52 -11.73
CA ALA A 121 29.76 -6.07 -11.82
C ALA A 121 29.82 -7.61 -11.89
N ALA A 122 28.92 -8.29 -11.17
CA ALA A 122 28.75 -9.75 -11.23
C ALA A 122 28.31 -10.20 -12.63
N ILE A 123 27.32 -9.51 -13.20
CA ILE A 123 26.93 -9.64 -14.61
C ILE A 123 27.00 -8.26 -15.28
N SER A 124 27.69 -8.17 -16.41
CA SER A 124 27.80 -6.96 -17.23
C SER A 124 27.23 -7.18 -18.63
N ILE A 125 26.39 -6.24 -19.08
CA ILE A 125 25.72 -6.29 -20.39
C ILE A 125 26.15 -5.12 -21.26
N SER A 126 26.74 -5.45 -22.41
CA SER A 126 27.18 -4.52 -23.44
C SER A 126 26.54 -4.78 -24.81
N GLY A 127 26.77 -3.85 -25.73
CA GLY A 127 26.29 -3.94 -27.12
C GLY A 127 24.93 -3.27 -27.37
N ASP A 128 24.56 -3.27 -28.65
CA ASP A 128 23.35 -2.63 -29.20
C ASP A 128 22.23 -3.65 -29.51
N GLY A 129 22.50 -4.94 -29.34
CA GLY A 129 21.55 -6.04 -29.56
C GLY A 129 20.59 -6.26 -28.39
N LYS A 130 19.93 -7.41 -28.40
CA LYS A 130 19.06 -7.87 -27.30
C LYS A 130 19.77 -8.92 -26.47
N VAL A 131 19.60 -8.88 -25.15
CA VAL A 131 19.94 -9.96 -24.23
C VAL A 131 18.65 -10.51 -23.64
N ASN A 132 18.44 -11.82 -23.78
CA ASN A 132 17.39 -12.56 -23.11
C ASN A 132 18.03 -13.40 -22.00
N LEU A 133 17.66 -13.11 -20.75
CA LEU A 133 18.14 -13.78 -19.56
C LEU A 133 17.01 -14.66 -18.99
N GLU A 134 17.11 -15.96 -19.23
CA GLU A 134 16.23 -16.98 -18.64
C GLU A 134 16.67 -17.28 -17.19
N LEU A 135 15.70 -17.44 -16.29
CA LEU A 135 15.93 -17.81 -14.91
C LEU A 135 15.48 -19.26 -14.67
N ASP A 136 16.43 -20.13 -14.35
CA ASP A 136 16.17 -21.50 -13.87
C ASP A 136 16.65 -21.61 -12.41
N GLY A 137 15.83 -22.18 -11.53
CA GLY A 137 16.20 -22.42 -10.12
C GLY A 137 16.50 -21.13 -9.36
N LYS A 138 17.47 -21.17 -8.43
CA LYS A 138 17.76 -20.04 -7.55
C LYS A 138 19.07 -19.33 -7.89
N ASN A 139 18.96 -18.10 -8.40
CA ASN A 139 20.09 -17.29 -8.83
C ASN A 139 20.33 -16.10 -7.88
N THR A 140 21.59 -15.80 -7.59
CA THR A 140 22.02 -14.67 -6.74
C THR A 140 23.27 -14.04 -7.34
N VAL A 141 23.26 -12.72 -7.51
CA VAL A 141 24.38 -11.94 -8.04
C VAL A 141 24.64 -10.72 -7.16
N ILE A 142 25.89 -10.56 -6.71
CA ILE A 142 26.31 -9.49 -5.80
C ILE A 142 27.52 -8.79 -6.40
N SER A 143 27.37 -7.50 -6.71
CA SER A 143 28.41 -6.65 -7.31
C SER A 143 29.14 -5.81 -6.26
N GLY A 144 30.33 -5.29 -6.60
CA GLY A 144 31.08 -4.38 -5.74
C GLY A 144 30.72 -2.90 -5.89
N ASP A 145 31.45 -2.04 -5.17
CA ASP A 145 31.26 -0.57 -5.24
C ASP A 145 31.26 -0.06 -6.68
N GLY A 146 30.39 0.90 -6.94
CA GLY A 146 30.15 1.49 -8.25
C GLY A 146 29.24 0.67 -9.16
N HIS A 147 29.08 -0.63 -8.91
CA HIS A 147 28.53 -1.56 -9.90
C HIS A 147 27.14 -2.09 -9.55
N ALA A 148 26.29 -2.21 -10.57
CA ALA A 148 24.97 -2.80 -10.41
C ALA A 148 25.05 -4.34 -10.35
N GLY A 149 24.10 -4.98 -9.66
CA GLY A 149 24.04 -6.45 -9.52
C GLY A 149 23.97 -7.14 -10.89
N ILE A 150 23.08 -6.65 -11.75
CA ILE A 150 23.16 -6.81 -13.21
C ILE A 150 23.35 -5.43 -13.83
N GLU A 151 24.54 -5.19 -14.38
CA GLU A 151 24.92 -3.90 -14.95
C GLU A 151 24.56 -3.78 -16.43
N LYS A 152 23.74 -2.77 -16.74
CA LYS A 152 23.15 -2.51 -18.04
C LYS A 152 23.31 -1.04 -18.43
N GLY A 153 24.51 -0.69 -18.89
CA GLY A 153 24.86 0.67 -19.36
C GLY A 153 24.76 0.88 -20.88
N ALA A 154 24.74 -0.18 -21.69
CA ALA A 154 24.77 -0.07 -23.16
C ALA A 154 23.39 0.21 -23.81
N PRO A 155 23.33 0.65 -25.09
CA PRO A 155 22.08 1.03 -25.76
C PRO A 155 21.09 -0.10 -26.05
N GLY A 156 21.54 -1.36 -26.11
CA GLY A 156 20.71 -2.54 -26.39
C GLY A 156 19.63 -2.82 -25.33
N THR A 157 19.01 -4.00 -25.35
CA THR A 157 17.96 -4.39 -24.37
C THR A 157 18.39 -5.56 -23.49
N LEU A 158 17.84 -5.62 -22.27
CA LEU A 158 17.84 -6.79 -21.38
C LEU A 158 16.39 -7.17 -21.13
N THR A 159 16.03 -8.42 -21.42
CA THR A 159 14.76 -9.05 -21.03
C THR A 159 15.07 -10.13 -19.99
N ILE A 160 14.53 -9.99 -18.78
CA ILE A 160 14.56 -11.05 -17.76
C ILE A 160 13.26 -11.83 -17.84
N LYS A 161 13.35 -13.16 -17.95
CA LYS A 161 12.23 -14.05 -18.26
C LYS A 161 12.36 -15.43 -17.59
N ASP A 162 11.27 -16.18 -17.66
CA ASP A 162 11.00 -17.43 -16.92
C ASP A 162 9.92 -18.21 -17.70
N GLU A 163 10.31 -18.66 -18.89
CA GLU A 163 9.47 -19.33 -19.89
C GLU A 163 9.58 -20.87 -19.82
N LYS A 164 10.68 -21.38 -19.27
CA LYS A 164 11.00 -22.80 -19.07
C LYS A 164 10.96 -23.16 -17.58
N ASN A 165 10.84 -24.45 -17.29
CA ASN A 165 11.09 -25.00 -15.96
C ASN A 165 12.60 -25.13 -15.70
N ASP A 166 13.01 -25.31 -14.45
CA ASP A 166 14.42 -25.42 -14.00
C ASP A 166 15.28 -26.49 -14.72
N ASP A 167 14.64 -27.49 -15.33
CA ASP A 167 15.30 -28.54 -16.15
C ASP A 167 15.33 -28.22 -17.66
N GLY A 168 14.97 -27.00 -18.04
CA GLY A 168 14.85 -26.54 -19.42
C GLY A 168 13.60 -27.01 -20.17
N THR A 169 12.67 -27.75 -19.52
CA THR A 169 11.42 -28.19 -20.16
C THR A 169 10.40 -27.06 -20.26
N GLN A 170 9.43 -27.17 -21.17
CA GLN A 170 8.35 -26.19 -21.30
C GLN A 170 7.40 -26.25 -20.10
N LYS A 171 6.95 -25.08 -19.63
CA LYS A 171 5.95 -24.96 -18.56
C LYS A 171 4.59 -25.54 -18.97
N THR A 172 3.91 -26.18 -18.02
CA THR A 172 2.58 -26.80 -18.17
C THR A 172 1.73 -26.52 -16.93
N GLU A 173 0.45 -26.90 -16.96
CA GLU A 173 -0.44 -26.78 -15.77
C GLU A 173 0.05 -27.66 -14.60
N ASP A 174 0.64 -28.82 -14.89
CA ASP A 174 1.16 -29.77 -13.88
C ASP A 174 2.62 -29.46 -13.44
N LYS A 175 3.39 -28.71 -14.24
CA LYS A 175 4.78 -28.36 -13.95
C LYS A 175 5.11 -26.93 -14.42
N ASN A 176 5.23 -26.03 -13.45
CA ASN A 176 5.52 -24.62 -13.63
C ASN A 176 6.50 -24.17 -12.53
N ASP A 177 7.74 -24.66 -12.62
CA ASP A 177 8.83 -24.22 -11.77
C ASP A 177 9.05 -22.71 -12.00
N THR A 178 9.44 -21.95 -10.97
CA THR A 178 9.61 -20.49 -11.06
C THR A 178 11.07 -20.12 -10.87
N GLY A 179 11.68 -19.53 -11.89
CA GLY A 179 13.03 -18.99 -11.80
C GLY A 179 13.11 -17.83 -10.82
N HIS A 180 14.07 -17.88 -9.89
CA HIS A 180 14.33 -16.82 -8.91
C HIS A 180 15.64 -16.09 -9.22
N LEU A 181 15.64 -14.76 -9.08
CA LEU A 181 16.82 -13.91 -9.16
C LEU A 181 16.89 -12.96 -7.96
N THR A 182 18.02 -12.94 -7.27
CA THR A 182 18.39 -11.87 -6.31
C THR A 182 19.58 -11.10 -6.87
N ALA A 183 19.39 -9.83 -7.21
CA ALA A 183 20.44 -8.96 -7.76
C ALA A 183 20.75 -7.79 -6.82
N ASN A 184 21.96 -7.76 -6.29
CA ASN A 184 22.42 -6.78 -5.31
C ASN A 184 23.52 -5.91 -5.94
N GLY A 185 23.27 -4.60 -6.05
CA GLY A 185 24.30 -3.62 -6.39
C GLY A 185 25.21 -3.30 -5.20
N GLY A 186 26.46 -2.96 -5.46
CA GLY A 186 27.32 -2.34 -4.45
C GLY A 186 26.97 -0.86 -4.27
N GLU A 187 27.75 -0.14 -3.44
CA GLU A 187 27.52 1.29 -3.19
C GLU A 187 27.43 2.09 -4.52
N GLY A 188 26.39 2.90 -4.66
CA GLY A 188 26.08 3.65 -5.87
C GLY A 188 25.59 2.83 -7.07
N GLY A 189 25.62 1.50 -7.03
CA GLY A 189 25.11 0.61 -8.06
C GLY A 189 23.64 0.23 -7.86
N ALA A 190 22.89 0.11 -8.95
CA ALA A 190 21.52 -0.40 -8.91
C ALA A 190 21.45 -1.92 -8.63
N GLY A 191 20.31 -2.45 -8.21
CA GLY A 191 20.11 -3.91 -8.20
C GLY A 191 20.18 -4.47 -9.62
N ILE A 192 19.36 -3.91 -10.51
CA ILE A 192 19.35 -4.20 -11.96
C ILE A 192 19.33 -2.86 -12.71
N GLY A 193 20.40 -2.58 -13.47
CA GLY A 193 20.49 -1.36 -14.27
C GLY A 193 21.84 -0.66 -14.19
N GLY A 194 21.87 0.59 -13.76
CA GLY A 194 23.02 1.49 -13.93
C GLY A 194 24.09 1.36 -12.84
N SER A 195 25.34 1.48 -13.26
CA SER A 195 26.47 1.85 -12.38
C SER A 195 26.37 3.29 -11.87
N LYS A 196 27.21 3.58 -10.87
CA LYS A 196 27.50 4.90 -10.31
C LYS A 196 28.01 5.86 -11.39
N ASP A 197 27.59 7.12 -11.31
CA ASP A 197 28.04 8.30 -12.06
C ASP A 197 27.93 8.33 -13.60
N LYS A 198 27.76 7.20 -14.31
CA LYS A 198 27.89 7.19 -15.80
C LYS A 198 26.90 6.35 -16.60
N ALA A 199 26.09 5.47 -15.99
CA ALA A 199 25.18 4.60 -16.74
C ALA A 199 23.70 5.03 -16.62
N HIS A 200 23.20 5.78 -17.61
CA HIS A 200 21.76 5.90 -17.81
C HIS A 200 21.18 4.53 -18.15
N THR A 201 20.26 4.03 -17.33
CA THR A 201 19.64 2.73 -17.57
C THR A 201 18.59 2.83 -18.67
N ARG A 202 18.66 1.91 -19.63
CA ARG A 202 17.82 1.87 -20.83
C ARG A 202 17.45 0.43 -21.15
N GLY A 203 16.22 0.20 -21.64
CA GLY A 203 15.81 -1.07 -22.24
C GLY A 203 15.88 -2.29 -21.31
N VAL A 204 15.56 -2.13 -20.02
CA VAL A 204 15.38 -3.26 -19.09
C VAL A 204 13.91 -3.64 -19.07
N SER A 205 13.61 -4.91 -19.33
CA SER A 205 12.28 -5.49 -19.29
C SER A 205 12.23 -6.73 -18.40
N ILE A 206 11.10 -6.94 -17.72
CA ILE A 206 10.84 -8.14 -16.91
C ILE A 206 9.48 -8.73 -17.33
N THR A 207 9.49 -9.96 -17.82
CA THR A 207 8.30 -10.66 -18.32
C THR A 207 7.87 -11.84 -17.44
N GLY A 208 8.75 -12.35 -16.55
CA GLY A 208 8.50 -13.51 -15.70
C GLY A 208 9.48 -13.64 -14.54
N GLY A 209 9.31 -14.70 -13.74
CA GLY A 209 10.18 -15.05 -12.61
C GLY A 209 9.87 -14.30 -11.32
N GLU A 210 10.54 -14.71 -10.24
CA GLU A 210 10.58 -13.94 -8.99
C GLU A 210 11.90 -13.16 -8.92
N VAL A 211 11.82 -11.85 -9.15
CA VAL A 211 12.97 -10.95 -9.25
C VAL A 211 13.03 -10.05 -8.02
N THR A 212 14.08 -10.22 -7.21
CA THR A 212 14.44 -9.31 -6.12
C THR A 212 15.64 -8.48 -6.53
N ALA A 213 15.52 -7.16 -6.55
CA ALA A 213 16.55 -6.24 -6.99
C ALA A 213 16.82 -5.17 -5.93
N ASN A 214 18.01 -5.17 -5.34
CA ASN A 214 18.40 -4.27 -4.25
C ASN A 214 19.55 -3.36 -4.71
N GLY A 215 19.32 -2.05 -4.72
CA GLY A 215 20.38 -1.07 -4.96
C GLY A 215 21.24 -0.87 -3.70
N GLY A 216 22.53 -0.64 -3.89
CA GLY A 216 23.38 -0.13 -2.80
C GLY A 216 23.09 1.34 -2.52
N GLU A 217 23.79 1.95 -1.55
CA GLU A 217 23.54 3.36 -1.17
C GLU A 217 23.59 4.31 -2.38
N GLY A 218 22.52 5.06 -2.60
CA GLY A 218 22.33 5.94 -3.77
C GLY A 218 21.92 5.25 -5.09
N GLY A 219 21.90 3.92 -5.17
CA GLY A 219 21.43 3.16 -6.34
C GLY A 219 19.98 2.68 -6.23
N ALA A 220 19.24 2.69 -7.34
CA ALA A 220 17.86 2.20 -7.37
C ALA A 220 17.78 0.66 -7.28
N GLY A 221 16.62 0.11 -6.87
CA GLY A 221 16.39 -1.34 -6.97
C GLY A 221 16.42 -1.79 -8.42
N ILE A 222 15.55 -1.22 -9.25
CA ILE A 222 15.57 -1.36 -10.71
C ILE A 222 15.68 0.03 -11.34
N GLY A 223 16.71 0.22 -12.16
CA GLY A 223 16.96 1.47 -12.87
C GLY A 223 18.35 2.02 -12.58
N GLY A 224 18.44 3.33 -12.38
CA GLY A 224 19.74 4.01 -12.35
C GLY A 224 20.54 3.82 -11.06
N GLY A 225 21.87 3.77 -11.18
CA GLY A 225 22.79 3.95 -10.07
C GLY A 225 22.79 5.40 -9.56
N LYS A 226 23.63 5.71 -8.56
CA LYS A 226 23.83 7.07 -8.04
C LYS A 226 24.27 8.01 -9.16
N ASN A 227 23.60 9.16 -9.28
CA ASN A 227 23.72 10.10 -10.42
C ASN A 227 23.34 9.53 -11.80
N GLY A 228 22.88 8.27 -11.88
CA GLY A 228 22.34 7.62 -13.08
C GLY A 228 20.81 7.74 -13.16
N SER A 229 20.30 8.31 -14.25
CA SER A 229 18.85 8.38 -14.52
C SER A 229 18.33 7.12 -15.22
N LEU A 230 17.08 6.73 -14.94
CA LEU A 230 16.33 5.76 -15.76
C LEU A 230 15.73 6.49 -16.96
N ILE A 231 16.08 6.08 -18.18
CA ILE A 231 15.56 6.68 -19.42
C ILE A 231 14.98 5.56 -20.29
N ASN A 232 13.68 5.61 -20.55
CA ASN A 232 13.05 4.60 -21.39
C ASN A 232 13.64 4.61 -22.80
N ALA A 233 13.84 3.39 -23.31
CA ALA A 233 14.23 3.11 -24.68
C ALA A 233 13.68 1.74 -25.11
N GLY A 234 12.47 1.38 -24.64
CA GLY A 234 11.85 0.07 -24.86
C GLY A 234 11.98 -0.89 -23.66
N GLY A 235 11.90 -0.37 -22.43
CA GLY A 235 11.86 -1.19 -21.20
C GLY A 235 10.49 -1.16 -20.52
N GLU A 236 9.99 -2.32 -20.10
CA GLU A 236 8.71 -2.46 -19.37
C GLU A 236 8.69 -3.64 -18.37
N ILE A 237 7.88 -3.53 -17.32
CA ILE A 237 7.53 -4.68 -16.46
C ILE A 237 6.14 -5.17 -16.89
N SER A 238 6.09 -6.37 -17.48
CA SER A 238 4.86 -6.96 -18.03
C SER A 238 4.44 -8.25 -17.35
N GLY A 239 5.30 -8.84 -16.51
CA GLY A 239 4.99 -10.05 -15.75
C GLY A 239 5.97 -10.30 -14.60
N GLY A 240 5.89 -11.51 -14.03
CA GLY A 240 6.67 -11.92 -12.86
C GLY A 240 6.19 -11.33 -11.53
N LYS A 241 6.89 -11.72 -10.46
CA LYS A 241 6.79 -11.14 -9.13
C LYS A 241 8.07 -10.34 -8.86
N VAL A 242 7.96 -9.02 -8.86
CA VAL A 242 9.10 -8.10 -8.82
C VAL A 242 9.14 -7.37 -7.49
N THR A 243 10.23 -7.53 -6.73
CA THR A 243 10.50 -6.75 -5.51
C THR A 243 11.75 -5.90 -5.74
N ALA A 244 11.60 -4.58 -5.75
CA ALA A 244 12.68 -3.65 -6.03
C ALA A 244 12.88 -2.69 -4.86
N THR A 245 14.07 -2.70 -4.26
CA THR A 245 14.42 -1.88 -3.08
C THR A 245 15.56 -0.93 -3.42
N GLY A 246 15.32 0.38 -3.33
CA GLY A 246 16.35 1.40 -3.49
C GLY A 246 17.21 1.51 -2.25
N GLY A 247 18.50 1.77 -2.44
CA GLY A 247 19.37 2.21 -1.34
C GLY A 247 18.99 3.62 -0.88
N LYS A 248 19.63 4.08 0.21
CA LYS A 248 19.45 5.45 0.74
C LYS A 248 19.54 6.50 -0.38
N GLY A 249 18.57 7.41 -0.42
CA GLY A 249 18.46 8.46 -1.45
C GLY A 249 17.89 8.02 -2.80
N ALA A 250 17.63 6.73 -3.04
CA ALA A 250 17.25 6.19 -4.36
C ALA A 250 15.88 5.51 -4.39
N ALA A 251 15.28 5.47 -5.58
CA ALA A 251 13.96 4.88 -5.76
C ALA A 251 13.96 3.34 -5.76
N GLY A 252 12.83 2.73 -5.42
CA GLY A 252 12.62 1.29 -5.61
C GLY A 252 12.72 0.91 -7.09
N ILE A 253 11.89 1.54 -7.92
CA ILE A 253 11.98 1.49 -9.38
C ILE A 253 12.12 2.91 -9.93
N GLY A 254 13.23 3.20 -10.58
CA GLY A 254 13.46 4.49 -11.23
C GLY A 254 14.88 5.03 -11.13
N GLY A 255 15.01 6.27 -10.64
CA GLY A 255 16.30 6.97 -10.53
C GLY A 255 17.05 6.65 -9.24
N GLY A 256 18.38 6.60 -9.33
CA GLY A 256 19.24 6.69 -8.15
C GLY A 256 19.18 8.08 -7.50
N GLU A 257 19.97 8.28 -6.45
CA GLU A 257 20.11 9.59 -5.81
C GLU A 257 20.52 10.66 -6.84
N GLY A 258 19.96 11.87 -6.71
CA GLY A 258 20.15 12.98 -7.66
C GLY A 258 19.51 12.80 -9.03
N SER A 259 18.88 11.64 -9.31
CA SER A 259 18.59 11.20 -10.68
C SER A 259 17.11 11.05 -11.02
N TYR A 260 16.79 11.26 -12.29
CA TYR A 260 15.41 11.31 -12.77
C TYR A 260 14.93 10.03 -13.45
N VAL A 261 13.61 9.94 -13.66
CA VAL A 261 12.98 8.97 -14.57
C VAL A 261 12.39 9.70 -15.77
N ASN A 262 12.65 9.19 -16.97
CA ASN A 262 12.02 9.61 -18.20
C ASN A 262 11.41 8.39 -18.90
N GLY A 263 10.17 8.08 -18.56
CA GLY A 263 9.41 6.94 -19.07
C GLY A 263 9.65 5.65 -18.27
N LEU A 264 8.64 5.21 -17.55
CA LEU A 264 8.54 3.86 -17.00
C LEU A 264 7.16 3.32 -17.35
N THR A 265 7.11 2.07 -17.81
CA THR A 265 5.85 1.39 -18.15
C THR A 265 5.72 0.10 -17.34
N ILE A 266 4.58 -0.06 -16.66
CA ILE A 266 4.17 -1.32 -16.04
C ILE A 266 2.86 -1.76 -16.71
N THR A 267 2.87 -2.92 -17.34
CA THR A 267 1.73 -3.51 -18.06
C THR A 267 1.18 -4.77 -17.39
N GLY A 268 1.90 -5.36 -16.42
CA GLY A 268 1.49 -6.55 -15.70
C GLY A 268 2.42 -6.89 -14.52
N GLY A 269 2.26 -8.11 -13.98
CA GLY A 269 3.01 -8.63 -12.84
C GLY A 269 2.48 -8.22 -11.45
N GLU A 270 3.10 -8.78 -10.41
CA GLU A 270 2.99 -8.30 -9.03
C GLU A 270 4.26 -7.51 -8.70
N VAL A 271 4.15 -6.19 -8.56
CA VAL A 271 5.29 -5.28 -8.42
C VAL A 271 5.26 -4.63 -7.04
N THR A 272 6.30 -4.85 -6.25
CA THR A 272 6.55 -4.16 -4.96
C THR A 272 7.80 -3.31 -5.10
N ALA A 273 7.66 -2.00 -4.92
CA ALA A 273 8.73 -1.03 -5.14
C ALA A 273 8.92 -0.15 -3.89
N ASN A 274 10.04 -0.34 -3.20
CA ASN A 274 10.35 0.33 -1.94
C ASN A 274 11.51 1.31 -2.16
N GLY A 275 11.24 2.61 -2.01
CA GLY A 275 12.29 3.63 -1.98
C GLY A 275 13.13 3.52 -0.72
N GLY A 276 14.42 3.84 -0.82
CA GLY A 276 15.25 4.06 0.36
C GLY A 276 14.87 5.34 1.10
N GLU A 277 15.60 5.68 2.16
CA GLU A 277 15.42 6.95 2.88
C GLU A 277 15.57 8.14 1.91
N GLY A 278 14.50 8.89 1.68
CA GLY A 278 14.43 10.02 0.74
C GLY A 278 14.13 9.64 -0.72
N GLY A 279 13.95 8.35 -1.03
CA GLY A 279 13.63 7.86 -2.38
C GLY A 279 12.14 7.56 -2.55
N ALA A 280 11.63 7.75 -3.78
CA ALA A 280 10.26 7.33 -4.12
C ALA A 280 10.13 5.80 -4.20
N GLY A 281 8.93 5.25 -4.01
CA GLY A 281 8.67 3.84 -4.31
C GLY A 281 8.89 3.57 -5.80
N ILE A 282 8.14 4.29 -6.64
CA ILE A 282 8.34 4.36 -8.09
C ILE A 282 8.55 5.82 -8.50
N GLY A 283 9.71 6.15 -9.07
CA GLY A 283 10.00 7.53 -9.48
C GLY A 283 11.46 7.96 -9.31
N SER A 284 11.69 9.22 -8.94
CA SER A 284 13.07 9.71 -8.75
C SER A 284 13.66 9.33 -7.39
N GLY A 285 14.99 9.32 -7.33
CA GLY A 285 15.69 9.50 -6.07
C GLY A 285 15.52 10.92 -5.51
N LYS A 286 16.15 11.15 -4.36
CA LYS A 286 16.20 12.42 -3.64
C LYS A 286 16.79 13.55 -4.49
N GLY A 287 16.22 14.75 -4.38
CA GLY A 287 16.77 15.98 -4.94
C GLY A 287 16.69 16.14 -6.47
N SER A 288 15.98 15.25 -7.16
CA SER A 288 15.82 15.29 -8.63
C SER A 288 14.40 15.66 -9.06
N TRP A 289 14.00 15.30 -10.28
CA TRP A 289 12.60 15.27 -10.72
C TRP A 289 12.28 13.91 -11.34
N SER A 290 11.01 13.62 -11.57
CA SER A 290 10.60 12.45 -12.34
C SER A 290 9.57 12.90 -13.39
N ILE A 291 9.61 12.39 -14.63
CA ILE A 291 8.88 12.99 -15.77
C ILE A 291 7.65 12.18 -16.24
N ASP A 292 7.81 10.89 -16.56
CA ASP A 292 6.73 10.04 -17.13
C ASP A 292 6.70 8.64 -16.49
N VAL A 293 5.56 8.25 -15.89
CA VAL A 293 5.24 6.90 -15.41
C VAL A 293 3.87 6.48 -15.94
N LYS A 294 3.75 5.26 -16.47
CA LYS A 294 2.51 4.69 -17.00
C LYS A 294 2.27 3.31 -16.41
N ILE A 295 1.09 3.10 -15.83
CA ILE A 295 0.64 1.80 -15.31
C ILE A 295 -0.67 1.43 -16.01
N THR A 296 -0.69 0.29 -16.70
CA THR A 296 -1.87 -0.19 -17.45
C THR A 296 -2.26 -1.64 -17.16
N GLY A 297 -1.60 -2.27 -16.19
CA GLY A 297 -1.98 -3.58 -15.67
C GLY A 297 -1.11 -3.97 -14.46
N GLY A 298 -1.43 -5.13 -13.88
CA GLY A 298 -0.72 -5.67 -12.73
C GLY A 298 -1.22 -5.17 -11.37
N LYS A 299 -0.62 -5.72 -10.31
CA LYS A 299 -0.80 -5.32 -8.92
C LYS A 299 0.48 -4.61 -8.48
N VAL A 300 0.41 -3.28 -8.31
CA VAL A 300 1.56 -2.43 -8.02
C VAL A 300 1.44 -1.87 -6.61
N THR A 301 2.43 -2.12 -5.76
CA THR A 301 2.59 -1.52 -4.43
C THR A 301 3.87 -0.70 -4.42
N ALA A 302 3.78 0.59 -4.13
CA ALA A 302 4.90 1.53 -4.22
C ALA A 302 5.00 2.36 -2.93
N THR A 303 6.11 2.21 -2.20
CA THR A 303 6.32 2.84 -0.89
C THR A 303 7.52 3.77 -0.94
N GLY A 304 7.29 5.08 -0.78
CA GLY A 304 8.34 6.08 -0.61
C GLY A 304 8.66 6.29 0.87
N ASN A 305 9.95 6.45 1.19
CA ASN A 305 10.42 6.54 2.58
C ASN A 305 11.19 7.83 2.82
N GLY A 306 11.26 8.29 4.08
CA GLY A 306 12.06 9.46 4.48
C GLY A 306 11.76 10.74 3.69
N GLY A 307 10.50 10.98 3.32
CA GLY A 307 10.07 12.13 2.51
C GLY A 307 9.82 11.82 1.03
N GLY A 308 10.18 10.63 0.53
CA GLY A 308 9.83 10.21 -0.83
C GLY A 308 8.34 9.87 -0.99
N ALA A 309 7.79 10.14 -2.17
CA ALA A 309 6.42 9.77 -2.53
C ALA A 309 6.28 8.26 -2.82
N GLY A 310 5.08 7.70 -2.66
CA GLY A 310 4.79 6.32 -3.08
C GLY A 310 5.06 6.14 -4.57
N ILE A 311 4.40 6.95 -5.40
CA ILE A 311 4.72 7.12 -6.82
C ILE A 311 5.00 8.61 -7.09
N GLY A 312 6.20 8.94 -7.59
CA GLY A 312 6.49 10.30 -8.07
C GLY A 312 7.90 10.83 -7.77
N GLY A 313 7.97 11.84 -6.89
CA GLY A 313 9.22 12.49 -6.50
C GLY A 313 9.84 11.90 -5.22
N GLY A 314 11.17 11.84 -5.16
CA GLY A 314 11.92 11.67 -3.92
C GLY A 314 11.82 12.90 -2.99
N ASP A 315 12.49 12.84 -1.84
CA ASP A 315 12.61 13.96 -0.91
C ASP A 315 13.20 15.20 -1.60
N GLY A 316 12.58 16.36 -1.38
CA GLY A 316 12.89 17.60 -2.08
C GLY A 316 12.51 17.63 -3.57
N SER A 317 11.75 16.67 -4.11
CA SER A 317 11.44 16.56 -5.55
C SER A 317 9.95 16.78 -5.88
N ALA A 318 9.68 17.47 -7.00
CA ALA A 318 8.32 17.67 -7.50
C ALA A 318 7.73 16.44 -8.23
N GLY A 319 6.45 16.20 -8.01
CA GLY A 319 5.67 15.12 -8.65
C GLY A 319 5.48 15.27 -10.14
N MET A 320 4.98 14.22 -10.81
CA MET A 320 5.14 13.96 -12.24
C MET A 320 3.90 14.16 -13.13
N LYS A 321 4.09 14.03 -14.45
CA LYS A 321 3.04 13.45 -15.30
C LYS A 321 3.01 11.94 -15.07
N PHE A 322 1.82 11.39 -14.80
CA PHE A 322 1.63 9.95 -14.71
C PHE A 322 0.26 9.54 -15.25
N LEU A 323 0.16 8.28 -15.69
CA LEU A 323 -1.08 7.70 -16.23
C LEU A 323 -1.37 6.35 -15.57
N ILE A 324 -2.56 6.19 -15.01
CA ILE A 324 -3.13 4.89 -14.64
C ILE A 324 -4.32 4.61 -15.55
N ASP A 325 -4.19 3.58 -16.40
CA ASP A 325 -5.17 3.26 -17.45
C ASP A 325 -5.24 1.76 -17.76
N GLY A 326 -5.69 0.97 -16.79
CA GLY A 326 -6.08 -0.43 -17.00
C GLY A 326 -7.19 -0.80 -16.03
N LYS A 327 -8.19 -1.56 -16.49
CA LYS A 327 -9.42 -1.81 -15.72
C LYS A 327 -9.18 -2.68 -14.49
N ASP A 328 -8.36 -3.72 -14.67
CA ASP A 328 -8.02 -4.71 -13.64
C ASP A 328 -6.71 -4.34 -12.91
N THR A 329 -6.15 -3.16 -13.19
CA THR A 329 -4.97 -2.63 -12.49
C THR A 329 -5.31 -2.30 -11.05
N VAL A 330 -4.46 -2.75 -10.12
CA VAL A 330 -4.53 -2.35 -8.71
C VAL A 330 -3.23 -1.61 -8.36
N VAL A 331 -3.34 -0.37 -7.88
CA VAL A 331 -2.20 0.46 -7.46
C VAL A 331 -2.38 0.89 -6.01
N THR A 332 -1.41 0.56 -5.16
CA THR A 332 -1.29 1.07 -3.79
C THR A 332 -0.02 1.90 -3.71
N ALA A 333 -0.13 3.18 -3.38
CA ALA A 333 0.97 4.13 -3.36
C ALA A 333 1.02 4.83 -1.98
N ILE A 334 2.11 4.64 -1.24
CA ILE A 334 2.26 5.11 0.13
C ILE A 334 3.49 6.01 0.22
N GLY A 335 3.31 7.28 0.57
CA GLY A 335 4.40 8.21 0.87
C GLY A 335 4.59 8.35 2.38
N ASN A 336 5.80 8.13 2.88
CA ASN A 336 6.13 8.25 4.30
C ASN A 336 7.02 9.47 4.58
N GLY A 337 6.89 10.06 5.76
CA GLY A 337 7.70 11.21 6.17
C GLY A 337 7.36 12.50 5.42
N GLY A 338 6.09 12.67 5.00
CA GLY A 338 5.60 13.86 4.31
C GLY A 338 5.69 13.81 2.78
N GLY A 339 6.13 12.71 2.18
CA GLY A 339 5.94 12.46 0.75
C GLY A 339 4.47 12.15 0.43
N ALA A 340 3.99 12.55 -0.75
CA ALA A 340 2.62 12.25 -1.19
C ALA A 340 2.44 10.75 -1.46
N GLY A 341 1.19 10.24 -1.39
CA GLY A 341 0.88 8.89 -1.85
C GLY A 341 1.24 8.75 -3.34
N ILE A 342 0.66 9.62 -4.16
CA ILE A 342 1.11 9.86 -5.54
C ILE A 342 1.37 11.35 -5.77
N GLY A 343 2.59 11.71 -6.17
CA GLY A 343 2.94 13.09 -6.52
C GLY A 343 4.32 13.53 -6.03
N GLY A 344 4.40 14.64 -5.29
CA GLY A 344 5.65 15.22 -4.81
C GLY A 344 6.18 14.57 -3.53
N GLY A 345 7.49 14.60 -3.35
CA GLY A 345 8.10 14.34 -2.04
C GLY A 345 7.97 15.53 -1.09
N ASN A 346 8.43 15.34 0.14
CA ASN A 346 8.46 16.37 1.19
C ASN A 346 9.32 17.58 0.75
N GLY A 347 8.92 18.78 1.15
CA GLY A 347 9.71 19.99 1.02
C GLY A 347 9.46 20.78 -0.26
N ASN A 348 9.91 22.03 -0.24
CA ASN A 348 9.75 22.96 -1.36
C ASN A 348 10.85 22.79 -2.40
N PHE A 349 10.59 22.01 -3.46
CA PHE A 349 11.47 21.98 -4.62
C PHE A 349 11.52 23.34 -5.32
N SER A 350 12.72 23.93 -5.37
CA SER A 350 12.99 25.24 -5.99
C SER A 350 13.31 25.18 -7.49
N GLY A 351 13.36 23.99 -8.09
CA GLY A 351 13.63 23.82 -9.52
C GLY A 351 12.42 24.09 -10.44
N SER A 352 12.72 24.30 -11.72
CA SER A 352 11.83 24.90 -12.71
C SER A 352 10.43 24.28 -12.82
N SER A 353 9.42 25.15 -12.82
CA SER A 353 8.02 24.83 -13.05
C SER A 353 7.75 24.50 -14.54
N ASN A 354 7.96 23.24 -14.92
CA ASN A 354 7.45 22.72 -16.19
C ASN A 354 5.92 22.55 -16.12
N ALA A 355 5.20 23.66 -16.30
CA ALA A 355 3.73 23.75 -16.29
C ALA A 355 3.11 23.08 -17.53
N SER A 356 3.02 21.74 -17.50
CA SER A 356 2.24 20.88 -18.43
C SER A 356 2.20 19.42 -17.92
N ARG A 357 2.21 19.23 -16.59
CA ARG A 357 2.24 17.91 -15.96
C ARG A 357 0.84 17.53 -15.53
N ILE A 358 0.35 16.39 -16.01
CA ILE A 358 -0.97 15.86 -15.68
C ILE A 358 -0.82 14.51 -14.98
N THR A 359 -1.39 14.45 -13.80
CA THR A 359 -1.79 13.24 -13.08
C THR A 359 -3.10 12.76 -13.72
N GLU A 360 -3.11 11.65 -14.47
CA GLU A 360 -4.33 11.14 -15.11
C GLU A 360 -4.67 9.71 -14.64
N ILE A 361 -5.84 9.54 -14.02
CA ILE A 361 -6.40 8.23 -13.65
C ILE A 361 -7.69 8.01 -14.45
N LYS A 362 -7.70 6.96 -15.28
CA LYS A 362 -8.83 6.63 -16.16
C LYS A 362 -9.59 5.39 -15.75
N ASN A 363 -8.87 4.42 -15.18
CA ASN A 363 -9.34 3.07 -14.90
C ASN A 363 -8.53 2.47 -13.74
N GLY A 364 -9.03 1.37 -13.19
CA GLY A 364 -8.35 0.60 -12.14
C GLY A 364 -8.80 0.93 -10.73
N THR A 365 -8.18 0.28 -9.75
CA THR A 365 -8.34 0.59 -8.32
C THR A 365 -7.06 1.25 -7.83
N VAL A 366 -7.14 2.48 -7.31
CA VAL A 366 -5.99 3.27 -6.88
C VAL A 366 -6.17 3.70 -5.42
N THR A 367 -5.25 3.30 -4.56
CA THR A 367 -5.16 3.74 -3.17
C THR A 367 -3.88 4.55 -2.99
N ALA A 368 -4.00 5.80 -2.59
CA ALA A 368 -2.89 6.74 -2.46
C ALA A 368 -2.91 7.36 -1.05
N ILE A 369 -1.91 7.07 -0.23
CA ILE A 369 -1.87 7.42 1.19
C ILE A 369 -0.59 8.22 1.48
N SER A 370 -0.71 9.33 2.21
CA SER A 370 0.44 10.06 2.73
C SER A 370 0.49 10.07 4.26
N ASN A 371 1.58 9.54 4.80
CA ASN A 371 1.93 9.59 6.21
C ASN A 371 2.99 10.69 6.41
N GLY A 372 2.73 11.62 7.33
CA GLY A 372 3.56 12.78 7.64
C GLY A 372 3.14 14.09 6.96
N GLY A 373 1.91 14.17 6.43
CA GLY A 373 1.28 15.44 6.01
C GLY A 373 1.55 15.87 4.57
N GLY A 374 1.95 14.97 3.67
CA GLY A 374 1.80 15.20 2.23
C GLY A 374 0.35 14.97 1.80
N ALA A 375 0.03 15.15 0.53
CA ALA A 375 -1.29 14.84 -0.02
C ALA A 375 -1.42 13.34 -0.36
N GLY A 376 -2.65 12.80 -0.33
CA GLY A 376 -2.91 11.47 -0.89
C GLY A 376 -2.50 11.43 -2.37
N ILE A 377 -3.03 12.36 -3.16
CA ILE A 377 -2.60 12.66 -4.54
C ILE A 377 -2.28 14.16 -4.66
N GLY A 378 -1.03 14.52 -4.95
CA GLY A 378 -0.63 15.92 -5.20
C GLY A 378 0.73 16.34 -4.61
N GLY A 379 0.75 17.38 -3.78
CA GLY A 379 1.96 17.92 -3.17
C GLY A 379 2.44 17.14 -1.94
N GLY A 380 3.74 17.08 -1.69
CA GLY A 380 4.27 16.65 -0.38
C GLY A 380 4.11 17.76 0.67
N LYS A 381 4.49 17.47 1.93
CA LYS A 381 4.41 18.43 3.03
C LYS A 381 5.18 19.74 2.70
N GLY A 382 4.56 20.87 3.05
CA GLY A 382 5.07 22.22 2.76
C GLY A 382 4.94 22.63 1.29
N SER A 383 4.41 21.77 0.42
CA SER A 383 4.32 21.94 -1.03
C SER A 383 2.88 21.81 -1.53
N TYR A 384 2.57 22.55 -2.59
CA TYR A 384 1.29 22.46 -3.30
C TYR A 384 1.34 21.45 -4.45
N ALA A 385 0.18 21.04 -4.97
CA ALA A 385 0.13 20.24 -6.20
C ALA A 385 0.59 21.09 -7.40
N LYS A 386 1.74 20.74 -7.99
CA LYS A 386 2.34 21.45 -9.15
C LYS A 386 1.83 20.96 -10.51
N ASN A 387 0.89 20.01 -10.52
CA ASN A 387 0.44 19.25 -11.68
C ASN A 387 -1.08 19.12 -11.64
N ASP A 388 -1.74 19.25 -12.78
CA ASP A 388 -3.19 19.06 -12.88
C ASP A 388 -3.57 17.61 -12.53
N ILE A 389 -4.64 17.45 -11.75
CA ILE A 389 -5.10 16.16 -11.23
C ILE A 389 -6.43 15.83 -11.90
N LYS A 390 -6.40 14.85 -12.80
CA LYS A 390 -7.53 14.45 -13.61
C LYS A 390 -7.91 13.00 -13.33
N ILE A 391 -9.06 12.81 -12.68
CA ILE A 391 -9.60 11.50 -12.35
C ILE A 391 -10.90 11.32 -13.14
N THR A 392 -10.85 10.59 -14.25
CA THR A 392 -12.01 10.35 -15.14
C THR A 392 -12.63 8.98 -14.98
N GLY A 393 -12.01 8.05 -14.25
CA GLY A 393 -12.65 6.80 -13.88
C GLY A 393 -11.79 5.86 -13.05
N GLY A 394 -12.35 4.67 -12.79
CA GLY A 394 -11.83 3.74 -11.79
C GLY A 394 -12.35 4.04 -10.39
N THR A 395 -11.82 3.33 -9.40
CA THR A 395 -12.06 3.56 -7.97
C THR A 395 -10.81 4.19 -7.38
N VAL A 396 -10.92 5.37 -6.77
CA VAL A 396 -9.76 6.09 -6.21
C VAL A 396 -9.98 6.42 -4.74
N THR A 397 -9.01 6.09 -3.89
CA THR A 397 -8.97 6.45 -2.47
C THR A 397 -7.71 7.25 -2.23
N ALA A 398 -7.83 8.50 -1.80
CA ALA A 398 -6.74 9.44 -1.62
C ALA A 398 -6.78 10.02 -0.20
N GLU A 399 -5.85 9.61 0.66
CA GLU A 399 -5.91 9.87 2.10
C GLU A 399 -4.62 10.53 2.63
N SER A 400 -4.80 11.49 3.53
CA SER A 400 -3.74 12.12 4.32
C SER A 400 -4.22 12.30 5.77
N PRO A 401 -4.04 11.29 6.64
CA PRO A 401 -4.47 11.36 8.04
C PRO A 401 -3.74 12.43 8.86
N ASP A 402 -2.55 12.86 8.42
CA ASP A 402 -1.71 13.83 9.13
C ASP A 402 -1.92 15.30 8.69
N GLY A 403 -3.08 15.58 8.07
CA GLY A 403 -3.57 16.94 7.80
C GLY A 403 -3.13 17.58 6.48
N GLY A 404 -2.69 16.79 5.49
CA GLY A 404 -2.65 17.23 4.09
C GLY A 404 -4.02 17.06 3.41
N ALA A 405 -4.17 17.52 2.17
CA ALA A 405 -5.37 17.21 1.39
C ALA A 405 -5.35 15.74 0.93
N GLY A 406 -6.50 15.10 0.81
CA GLY A 406 -6.60 13.82 0.09
C GLY A 406 -6.17 14.00 -1.36
N ILE A 407 -6.68 15.05 -2.00
CA ILE A 407 -6.29 15.48 -3.35
C ILE A 407 -5.95 16.97 -3.32
N GLY A 408 -4.70 17.34 -3.66
CA GLY A 408 -4.25 18.74 -3.69
C GLY A 408 -2.92 18.99 -2.98
N SER A 409 -2.85 20.04 -2.15
CA SER A 409 -1.63 20.43 -1.43
C SER A 409 -1.36 19.55 -0.21
N GLY A 410 -0.07 19.40 0.15
CA GLY A 410 0.31 18.90 1.47
C GLY A 410 0.07 19.94 2.56
N LYS A 411 0.10 19.49 3.83
CA LYS A 411 0.03 20.34 5.02
C LYS A 411 1.11 21.43 4.96
N ASP A 412 0.77 22.63 5.41
CA ASP A 412 1.62 23.83 5.34
C ASP A 412 2.00 24.29 3.90
N GLY A 413 1.47 23.65 2.86
CA GLY A 413 1.60 24.08 1.47
C GLY A 413 0.63 25.22 1.13
N SER A 414 1.03 26.10 0.20
CA SER A 414 0.13 27.12 -0.36
C SER A 414 -1.09 26.50 -1.06
N GLU A 415 -2.10 27.32 -1.35
CA GLU A 415 -3.22 26.90 -2.21
C GLU A 415 -2.71 26.35 -3.55
N SER A 416 -3.35 25.27 -4.00
CA SER A 416 -2.99 24.58 -5.23
C SER A 416 -3.35 25.43 -6.45
N THR A 417 -2.37 25.67 -7.32
CA THR A 417 -2.62 26.27 -8.65
C THR A 417 -3.00 25.24 -9.72
N ALA A 418 -2.98 23.94 -9.38
CA ALA A 418 -3.33 22.86 -10.30
C ALA A 418 -4.84 22.73 -10.48
N GLU A 419 -5.28 22.44 -11.71
CA GLU A 419 -6.68 22.11 -11.99
C GLU A 419 -6.98 20.69 -11.48
N ILE A 420 -7.99 20.55 -10.60
CA ILE A 420 -8.48 19.26 -10.14
C ILE A 420 -9.78 18.92 -10.89
N THR A 421 -9.68 18.07 -11.91
CA THR A 421 -10.82 17.57 -12.68
C THR A 421 -11.27 16.21 -12.13
N LEU A 422 -12.36 16.19 -11.37
CA LEU A 422 -13.09 14.96 -11.04
C LEU A 422 -14.18 14.74 -12.10
N GLY A 423 -14.16 13.58 -12.77
CA GLY A 423 -15.02 13.32 -13.94
C GLY A 423 -16.52 13.37 -13.60
N SER A 424 -17.18 14.49 -13.93
CA SER A 424 -18.62 14.74 -13.75
C SER A 424 -19.21 14.08 -12.50
N ALA A 425 -18.73 14.53 -11.34
CA ALA A 425 -19.32 14.20 -10.05
C ALA A 425 -20.79 14.61 -10.03
N THR A 426 -21.63 13.77 -9.43
CA THR A 426 -23.07 14.01 -9.27
C THR A 426 -23.51 14.01 -7.80
N ASP A 427 -22.60 13.64 -6.91
CA ASP A 427 -22.81 13.55 -5.46
C ASP A 427 -21.45 13.68 -4.75
N ALA A 428 -21.41 14.42 -3.65
CA ALA A 428 -20.24 14.60 -2.80
C ALA A 428 -20.71 14.70 -1.34
N LYS A 429 -20.28 13.76 -0.49
CA LYS A 429 -20.79 13.62 0.89
C LYS A 429 -19.66 13.40 1.88
N ILE A 430 -19.80 13.98 3.07
CA ILE A 430 -19.02 13.59 4.24
C ILE A 430 -19.46 12.19 4.66
N ASP A 431 -18.55 11.23 4.54
CA ASP A 431 -18.77 9.80 4.83
C ASP A 431 -18.46 9.49 6.31
N SER A 432 -17.42 10.11 6.86
CA SER A 432 -17.02 10.03 8.27
C SER A 432 -16.08 11.17 8.66
N VAL A 433 -15.98 11.46 9.96
CA VAL A 433 -14.92 12.29 10.54
C VAL A 433 -14.07 11.41 11.47
N ILE A 434 -12.75 11.56 11.38
CA ILE A 434 -11.76 10.75 12.10
C ILE A 434 -10.84 11.69 12.87
N SER A 435 -10.68 11.45 14.17
CA SER A 435 -9.71 12.13 15.02
C SER A 435 -8.34 11.44 14.92
N SER A 436 -7.30 12.23 14.66
CA SER A 436 -5.91 11.78 14.60
C SER A 436 -5.24 11.84 15.97
N ASN A 437 -4.16 11.06 16.15
CA ASN A 437 -3.44 10.93 17.41
C ASN A 437 -2.79 12.23 17.93
N ASP A 438 -2.64 13.25 17.09
CA ASP A 438 -2.12 14.58 17.46
C ASP A 438 -3.22 15.55 17.93
N GLY A 439 -4.48 15.11 17.97
CA GLY A 439 -5.64 15.92 18.32
C GLY A 439 -6.24 16.72 17.15
N SER A 440 -5.70 16.59 15.93
CA SER A 440 -6.37 17.10 14.72
C SER A 440 -7.50 16.15 14.29
N ALA A 441 -8.41 16.63 13.44
CA ALA A 441 -9.44 15.78 12.82
C ALA A 441 -9.46 15.98 11.30
N TYR A 442 -9.92 14.95 10.58
CA TYR A 442 -10.14 15.00 9.15
C TYR A 442 -11.41 14.27 8.75
N ALA A 443 -12.11 14.79 7.75
CA ALA A 443 -13.28 14.18 7.15
C ALA A 443 -12.88 13.33 5.95
N LYS A 444 -13.50 12.16 5.79
CA LYS A 444 -13.52 11.41 4.52
C LYS A 444 -14.70 11.91 3.69
N ILE A 445 -14.41 12.44 2.50
CA ILE A 445 -15.39 12.92 1.53
C ILE A 445 -15.49 11.90 0.40
N LYS A 446 -16.69 11.39 0.17
CA LYS A 446 -16.99 10.42 -0.87
C LYS A 446 -17.72 11.10 -2.03
N TYR A 447 -17.13 11.01 -3.21
CA TYR A 447 -17.65 11.49 -4.47
C TYR A 447 -18.19 10.31 -5.28
N THR A 448 -19.34 10.50 -5.93
CA THR A 448 -19.89 9.54 -6.90
C THR A 448 -20.14 10.26 -8.23
N THR A 449 -19.73 9.65 -9.34
CA THR A 449 -19.89 10.22 -10.68
C THR A 449 -21.14 9.74 -11.39
N SER A 450 -21.55 10.47 -12.43
CA SER A 450 -22.59 10.05 -13.38
C SER A 450 -22.33 8.70 -14.07
N THR A 451 -21.07 8.24 -14.10
CA THR A 451 -20.65 6.93 -14.62
C THR A 451 -20.60 5.83 -13.55
N GLY A 452 -20.95 6.14 -12.30
CA GLY A 452 -20.90 5.21 -11.16
C GLY A 452 -19.51 4.98 -10.57
N ASN A 453 -18.51 5.77 -10.96
CA ASN A 453 -17.19 5.72 -10.33
C ASN A 453 -17.25 6.37 -8.94
N THR A 454 -16.40 5.91 -8.02
CA THR A 454 -16.33 6.45 -6.66
C THR A 454 -14.93 6.92 -6.33
N TYR A 455 -14.83 8.14 -5.79
CA TYR A 455 -13.56 8.70 -5.30
C TYR A 455 -13.71 9.06 -3.82
N THR A 456 -12.73 8.71 -2.99
CA THR A 456 -12.64 9.14 -1.60
C THR A 456 -11.46 10.09 -1.45
N SER A 457 -11.68 11.27 -0.88
CA SER A 457 -10.65 12.24 -0.53
C SER A 457 -10.74 12.57 0.96
N THR A 458 -9.64 12.98 1.60
CA THR A 458 -9.65 13.55 2.95
C THR A 458 -9.61 15.08 2.93
N ALA A 459 -10.31 15.71 3.86
CA ALA A 459 -10.31 17.15 4.08
C ALA A 459 -10.08 17.46 5.57
N PRO A 460 -9.35 18.52 5.96
CA PRO A 460 -9.24 18.94 7.35
C PRO A 460 -10.63 19.23 7.97
N ALA A 461 -10.80 18.85 9.24
CA ALA A 461 -12.01 19.09 10.01
C ALA A 461 -11.66 19.86 11.29
N GLU A 462 -12.27 21.03 11.49
CA GLU A 462 -12.08 21.85 12.70
C GLU A 462 -13.11 21.46 13.76
N GLU A 463 -12.67 20.97 14.92
CA GLU A 463 -13.59 20.65 16.04
C GLU A 463 -14.09 21.93 16.72
N HIS A 464 -15.40 22.04 16.87
CA HIS A 464 -16.05 23.02 17.71
C HIS A 464 -16.79 22.33 18.86
N ARG A 465 -16.75 22.98 20.03
CA ARG A 465 -17.37 22.50 21.26
C ARG A 465 -18.22 23.59 21.88
N GLU A 466 -19.51 23.32 21.97
CA GLU A 466 -20.44 24.07 22.80
C GLU A 466 -20.61 23.30 24.11
N GLU A 467 -20.17 23.88 25.23
CA GLU A 467 -20.25 23.23 26.55
C GLU A 467 -21.71 23.12 27.04
N PRO A 468 -22.09 22.00 27.67
CA PRO A 468 -23.43 21.83 28.24
C PRO A 468 -23.66 22.77 29.43
N THR A 469 -24.89 23.26 29.54
CA THR A 469 -25.36 24.04 30.70
C THR A 469 -26.24 23.15 31.59
N CYS A 470 -26.75 23.69 32.71
CA CYS A 470 -27.69 22.98 33.56
C CYS A 470 -29.02 22.62 32.86
N GLU A 471 -29.38 23.32 31.79
CA GLU A 471 -30.71 23.22 31.13
C GLU A 471 -30.64 22.85 29.65
N ALA A 472 -29.53 23.17 28.97
CA ALA A 472 -29.33 22.87 27.56
C ALA A 472 -28.14 21.93 27.36
N ASN A 473 -28.34 20.93 26.50
CA ASN A 473 -27.25 20.10 25.99
C ASN A 473 -26.24 20.98 25.24
N GLY A 474 -24.96 20.66 25.42
CA GLY A 474 -23.90 21.09 24.54
C GLY A 474 -23.77 20.15 23.34
N LYS A 475 -22.83 20.44 22.45
CA LYS A 475 -22.52 19.58 21.29
C LYS A 475 -21.06 19.74 20.86
N ILE A 476 -20.54 18.68 20.28
CA ILE A 476 -19.34 18.69 19.45
C ILE A 476 -19.83 18.65 17.99
N TYR A 477 -19.32 19.53 17.14
CA TYR A 477 -19.55 19.49 15.71
C TYR A 477 -18.26 19.89 14.96
N TYR A 478 -18.14 19.49 13.70
CA TYR A 478 -16.95 19.74 12.90
C TYR A 478 -17.25 20.65 11.72
N THR A 479 -16.47 21.72 11.55
CA THR A 479 -16.51 22.53 10.32
C THR A 479 -15.55 21.92 9.30
N ILE A 480 -16.05 21.59 8.11
CA ILE A 480 -15.30 20.88 7.07
C ILE A 480 -15.40 21.66 5.78
N THR A 481 -14.25 21.96 5.16
CA THR A 481 -14.18 22.66 3.87
C THR A 481 -13.69 21.71 2.80
N TYR A 482 -14.49 21.50 1.75
CA TYR A 482 -14.25 20.54 0.68
C TYR A 482 -14.84 21.02 -0.65
N MET A 483 -14.55 20.32 -1.76
CA MET A 483 -15.19 20.63 -3.06
C MET A 483 -16.49 19.85 -3.21
N ASN A 484 -17.58 20.49 -3.60
CA ASN A 484 -18.84 19.81 -3.90
C ASN A 484 -18.82 19.11 -5.29
N ALA A 485 -19.96 18.51 -5.68
CA ALA A 485 -20.08 17.82 -6.97
C ALA A 485 -19.92 18.77 -8.17
N GLU A 486 -20.26 20.04 -8.00
CA GLU A 486 -20.15 21.12 -8.97
C GLU A 486 -18.71 21.67 -9.09
N GLY A 487 -17.76 21.18 -8.29
CA GLY A 487 -16.36 21.63 -8.27
C GLY A 487 -16.16 22.97 -7.54
N GLN A 488 -17.11 23.38 -6.71
CA GLN A 488 -17.04 24.60 -5.90
C GLN A 488 -16.58 24.26 -4.48
N THR A 489 -15.71 25.09 -3.91
CA THR A 489 -15.37 24.98 -2.48
C THR A 489 -16.58 25.35 -1.63
N VAL A 490 -17.01 24.43 -0.77
CA VAL A 490 -18.08 24.59 0.21
C VAL A 490 -17.55 24.33 1.62
N THR A 491 -18.22 24.91 2.62
CA THR A 491 -17.95 24.68 4.03
C THR A 491 -19.24 24.24 4.71
N GLU A 492 -19.23 23.08 5.35
CA GLU A 492 -20.39 22.48 6.00
C GLU A 492 -20.08 22.04 7.44
N ASN A 493 -21.10 22.00 8.28
CA ASN A 493 -21.01 21.48 9.65
C ASN A 493 -21.46 20.02 9.68
N PHE A 494 -20.65 19.15 10.30
CA PHE A 494 -20.99 17.77 10.57
C PHE A 494 -21.20 17.56 12.07
N ASP A 495 -22.40 17.12 12.46
CA ASP A 495 -22.73 16.89 13.87
C ASP A 495 -21.93 15.70 14.45
N GLY A 496 -21.28 15.93 15.58
CA GLY A 496 -20.53 14.94 16.34
C GLY A 496 -21.33 14.43 17.54
N ALA A 497 -20.69 14.43 18.72
CA ALA A 497 -21.33 13.98 19.95
C ALA A 497 -22.20 15.06 20.60
N ILE A 498 -23.38 14.68 21.10
CA ILE A 498 -24.18 15.53 21.99
C ILE A 498 -23.60 15.45 23.39
N LEU A 499 -23.32 16.60 24.01
CA LEU A 499 -22.91 16.70 25.41
C LEU A 499 -24.17 16.94 26.24
N THR A 500 -24.59 15.94 27.03
CA THR A 500 -25.81 16.05 27.83
C THR A 500 -25.74 17.21 28.82
N ALA A 501 -26.85 17.94 28.99
CA ALA A 501 -27.00 18.99 30.00
C ALA A 501 -26.53 18.48 31.38
N THR A 502 -25.80 19.32 32.11
CA THR A 502 -25.19 18.92 33.39
C THR A 502 -26.20 18.75 34.52
N GLY A 503 -27.44 19.17 34.29
CA GLY A 503 -28.50 19.23 35.30
C GLY A 503 -28.23 20.31 36.34
N HIS A 504 -29.19 20.50 37.24
CA HIS A 504 -29.06 21.44 38.36
C HIS A 504 -28.50 20.72 39.60
N ASN A 505 -27.32 21.17 40.08
CA ASN A 505 -26.79 20.73 41.36
C ASN A 505 -27.42 21.53 42.51
N TRP A 506 -28.59 21.09 42.99
CA TRP A 506 -29.40 21.80 43.97
C TRP A 506 -28.83 21.76 45.39
N VAL A 507 -28.67 22.94 46.01
CA VAL A 507 -28.33 23.13 47.41
C VAL A 507 -29.52 23.76 48.13
N VAL A 508 -30.02 23.09 49.17
CA VAL A 508 -31.17 23.58 49.96
C VAL A 508 -30.71 24.65 50.96
N ASN A 509 -31.48 25.72 51.10
CA ASN A 509 -31.24 26.78 52.06
C ASN A 509 -31.50 26.32 53.52
N LYS A 510 -31.05 27.11 54.51
CA LYS A 510 -31.08 26.71 55.93
C LYS A 510 -32.47 26.47 56.53
N ASP A 511 -33.52 27.05 55.96
CA ASP A 511 -34.90 26.89 56.44
C ASP A 511 -35.69 25.81 55.67
N GLY A 512 -35.09 25.19 54.64
CA GLY A 512 -35.69 24.11 53.87
C GLY A 512 -36.76 24.56 52.86
N THR A 513 -36.98 25.86 52.68
CA THR A 513 -38.07 26.38 51.81
C THR A 513 -37.63 26.60 50.37
N MET A 514 -36.33 26.66 50.09
CA MET A 514 -35.79 26.96 48.76
C MET A 514 -34.54 26.14 48.47
N LYS A 515 -34.36 25.72 47.22
CA LYS A 515 -33.11 25.16 46.69
C LYS A 515 -32.54 26.07 45.61
N GLU A 516 -31.23 26.25 45.60
CA GLU A 516 -30.49 26.99 44.59
C GLU A 516 -29.49 26.08 43.87
N CYS A 517 -29.40 26.14 42.54
CA CYS A 517 -28.39 25.41 41.80
C CYS A 517 -27.01 26.03 42.03
N SER A 518 -26.06 25.28 42.57
CA SER A 518 -24.70 25.78 42.87
C SER A 518 -23.85 26.12 41.63
N ILE A 519 -24.36 25.89 40.42
CA ILE A 519 -23.67 26.05 39.14
C ILE A 519 -24.26 27.22 38.35
N CYS A 520 -25.59 27.35 38.30
CA CYS A 520 -26.29 28.38 37.52
C CYS A 520 -27.11 29.37 38.35
N HIS A 521 -27.12 29.25 39.68
CA HIS A 521 -27.84 30.12 40.63
C HIS A 521 -29.36 30.23 40.44
N LYS A 522 -29.97 29.37 39.62
CA LYS A 522 -31.43 29.23 39.53
C LYS A 522 -31.97 28.77 40.88
N GLN A 523 -33.11 29.33 41.29
CA GLN A 523 -33.77 29.04 42.57
C GLN A 523 -35.15 28.40 42.33
N GLU A 524 -35.50 27.42 43.15
CA GLU A 524 -36.82 26.76 43.18
C GLU A 524 -37.33 26.68 44.63
N VAL A 525 -38.63 26.96 44.82
CA VAL A 525 -39.31 26.86 46.11
C VAL A 525 -39.76 25.41 46.35
N ILE A 526 -39.52 24.88 47.54
CA ILE A 526 -39.84 23.49 47.89
C ILE A 526 -41.23 23.45 48.54
N THR A 527 -42.24 23.01 47.79
CA THR A 527 -43.60 22.76 48.30
C THR A 527 -43.73 21.33 48.82
N GLN A 528 -44.05 21.17 50.10
CA GLN A 528 -44.38 19.86 50.68
C GLN A 528 -45.82 19.48 50.33
N GLU A 529 -46.01 18.40 49.55
CA GLU A 529 -47.31 17.71 49.51
C GLU A 529 -47.46 16.80 50.74
N LYS A 530 -48.65 16.82 51.33
CA LYS A 530 -48.97 16.15 52.59
C LYS A 530 -49.90 14.97 52.33
N SER A 531 -49.42 13.76 52.58
CA SER A 531 -50.25 12.55 52.56
C SER A 531 -51.02 12.39 53.87
N ASP A 532 -52.31 12.05 53.78
CA ASP A 532 -53.14 11.53 54.87
C ASP A 532 -54.22 10.61 54.25
N GLU A 533 -54.37 9.39 54.76
CA GLU A 533 -55.35 8.40 54.30
C GLU A 533 -56.72 8.57 55.00
N THR A 534 -57.82 8.19 54.34
CA THR A 534 -58.77 7.14 54.80
C THR A 534 -59.95 6.93 53.82
N PRO A 535 -60.60 5.74 53.79
CA PRO A 535 -61.60 5.37 52.76
C PRO A 535 -63.08 5.42 53.23
N ASP A 536 -64.05 5.45 52.28
CA ASP A 536 -65.06 4.38 52.00
C ASP A 536 -66.36 4.85 51.26
N THR A 537 -67.02 3.93 50.53
CA THR A 537 -68.40 3.91 49.97
C THR A 537 -68.89 4.89 48.86
N THR A 538 -68.78 4.44 47.60
CA THR A 538 -69.85 4.25 46.55
C THR A 538 -71.26 4.93 46.65
N PRO A 539 -72.02 5.07 45.52
CA PRO A 539 -71.63 5.39 44.13
C PRO A 539 -72.66 6.30 43.36
N SER A 540 -72.18 7.29 42.58
CA SER A 540 -72.90 7.98 41.47
C SER A 540 -71.94 9.00 40.83
N GLY A 541 -71.92 9.31 39.54
CA GLY A 541 -72.69 8.80 38.41
C GLY A 541 -72.54 9.74 37.20
N ASP A 542 -72.00 9.19 36.11
CA ASP A 542 -72.03 9.68 34.71
C ASP A 542 -71.09 10.84 34.24
N SER A 543 -70.78 10.76 32.94
CA SER A 543 -70.30 11.78 31.98
C SER A 543 -68.82 12.24 31.95
N THR A 544 -68.05 11.64 31.03
CA THR A 544 -67.14 12.29 30.02
C THR A 544 -65.96 13.18 30.49
N THR A 545 -64.75 13.18 29.90
CA THR A 545 -64.24 12.62 28.63
C THR A 545 -62.69 12.50 28.69
N GLU A 546 -62.11 11.83 27.68
CA GLU A 546 -60.71 11.83 27.19
C GLU A 546 -59.81 13.03 27.55
N THR A 547 -58.46 12.94 27.60
CA THR A 547 -57.49 11.97 27.03
C THR A 547 -56.35 11.68 28.02
N GLY A 548 -55.68 10.53 27.88
CA GLY A 548 -54.45 10.23 28.62
C GLY A 548 -53.21 10.24 27.73
N SER A 549 -52.03 10.49 28.31
CA SER A 549 -50.88 9.58 28.17
C SER A 549 -49.75 9.95 29.14
N THR A 550 -49.26 8.92 29.83
CA THR A 550 -48.16 8.85 30.79
C THR A 550 -46.85 9.52 30.36
N ALA A 551 -46.23 10.27 31.28
CA ALA A 551 -44.78 10.49 31.28
C ALA A 551 -44.06 9.20 31.73
N GLY A 552 -42.93 8.88 31.09
CA GLY A 552 -42.05 7.78 31.49
C GLY A 552 -40.67 8.32 31.88
N GLU A 553 -40.21 8.00 33.09
CA GLU A 553 -38.88 8.34 33.56
C GLU A 553 -37.82 7.56 32.76
N THR A 554 -36.88 8.26 32.12
CA THR A 554 -35.69 7.64 31.51
C THR A 554 -34.59 7.47 32.57
N ALA A 555 -34.47 6.28 33.13
CA ALA A 555 -33.33 5.92 33.98
C ALA A 555 -32.01 6.01 33.19
N SER A 556 -30.98 6.58 33.82
CA SER A 556 -29.63 6.65 33.24
C SER A 556 -28.85 5.37 33.53
N TYR A 557 -28.28 4.76 32.49
CA TYR A 557 -27.55 3.50 32.57
C TYR A 557 -26.11 3.66 32.08
N ALA A 558 -25.16 2.95 32.70
CA ALA A 558 -23.75 3.08 32.37
C ALA A 558 -23.44 2.54 30.95
N PRO A 559 -22.79 3.32 30.06
CA PRO A 559 -22.40 2.87 28.73
C PRO A 559 -21.24 1.87 28.79
N LEU A 560 -20.96 1.20 27.67
CA LEU A 560 -19.75 0.38 27.54
C LEU A 560 -18.49 1.26 27.55
N ARG A 561 -17.48 0.85 28.33
CA ARG A 561 -16.21 1.54 28.49
C ARG A 561 -15.07 0.53 28.64
N VAL A 562 -13.92 0.81 28.03
CA VAL A 562 -12.67 0.09 28.32
C VAL A 562 -11.84 0.86 29.35
N GLU A 563 -11.30 0.14 30.33
CA GLU A 563 -10.39 0.61 31.37
C GLU A 563 -9.04 -0.12 31.25
N GLY A 564 -7.94 0.54 31.62
CA GLY A 564 -6.59 0.00 31.47
C GLY A 564 -5.92 0.24 30.11
N ALA A 565 -6.65 0.81 29.14
CA ALA A 565 -6.08 1.26 27.85
C ALA A 565 -6.68 2.61 27.42
N PRO A 566 -5.88 3.52 26.83
CA PRO A 566 -6.35 4.84 26.40
C PRO A 566 -7.08 4.83 25.03
N ALA A 567 -7.01 3.74 24.28
CA ALA A 567 -7.65 3.57 22.98
C ALA A 567 -8.06 2.10 22.79
N TYR A 568 -9.11 1.87 22.00
CA TYR A 568 -9.56 0.55 21.55
C TYR A 568 -10.31 0.69 20.23
N GLU A 569 -10.29 -0.35 19.40
CA GLU A 569 -11.12 -0.45 18.20
C GLU A 569 -12.44 -1.14 18.55
N GLN A 570 -13.56 -0.64 18.02
CA GLN A 570 -14.85 -1.33 18.08
C GLN A 570 -15.35 -1.62 16.67
N THR A 571 -15.56 -2.91 16.36
CA THR A 571 -16.13 -3.37 15.08
C THR A 571 -17.45 -4.10 15.35
N VAL A 572 -18.49 -3.78 14.56
CA VAL A 572 -19.76 -4.51 14.59
C VAL A 572 -19.98 -5.15 13.22
N LYS A 573 -20.01 -6.48 13.17
CA LYS A 573 -20.17 -7.24 11.93
C LYS A 573 -20.78 -8.61 12.19
N ASP A 574 -21.71 -9.04 11.34
CA ASP A 574 -22.31 -10.40 11.34
C ASP A 574 -22.78 -10.87 12.74
N GLY A 575 -23.50 -10.00 13.47
CA GLY A 575 -24.00 -10.28 14.82
C GLY A 575 -22.95 -10.23 15.94
N ARG A 576 -21.69 -9.91 15.64
CA ARG A 576 -20.60 -9.82 16.61
C ARG A 576 -20.18 -8.37 16.87
N VAL A 577 -20.02 -8.03 18.14
CA VAL A 577 -19.39 -6.78 18.59
C VAL A 577 -18.00 -7.11 19.10
N LEU A 578 -16.97 -6.79 18.32
CA LEU A 578 -15.57 -6.94 18.70
C LEU A 578 -15.04 -5.64 19.28
N ILE A 579 -14.51 -5.70 20.49
CA ILE A 579 -13.76 -4.62 21.15
C ILE A 579 -12.31 -5.11 21.27
N ALA A 580 -11.42 -4.55 20.46
CA ALA A 580 -10.02 -4.91 20.38
C ALA A 580 -9.14 -3.82 21.00
N VAL A 581 -8.34 -4.21 22.00
CA VAL A 581 -7.56 -3.31 22.85
C VAL A 581 -6.07 -3.58 22.65
N PRO A 582 -5.26 -2.59 22.22
CA PRO A 582 -3.82 -2.75 21.99
C PRO A 582 -3.00 -2.75 23.29
N ALA A 583 -3.52 -3.33 24.37
CA ALA A 583 -2.85 -3.52 25.66
C ALA A 583 -2.76 -5.01 26.02
N GLN A 584 -1.84 -5.38 26.92
CA GLN A 584 -1.70 -6.76 27.39
C GLN A 584 -2.78 -7.17 28.41
N SER A 585 -3.27 -6.20 29.18
CA SER A 585 -4.31 -6.33 30.20
C SER A 585 -5.26 -5.13 30.09
N ALA A 586 -6.56 -5.35 30.22
CA ALA A 586 -7.61 -4.32 30.15
C ALA A 586 -8.94 -4.88 30.68
N SER A 587 -9.87 -4.00 31.04
CA SER A 587 -11.23 -4.37 31.47
C SER A 587 -12.28 -3.68 30.61
N LEU A 588 -13.27 -4.42 30.12
CA LEU A 588 -14.48 -3.89 29.51
C LEU A 588 -15.60 -3.89 30.57
N THR A 589 -16.17 -2.72 30.84
CA THR A 589 -17.28 -2.55 31.80
C THR A 589 -18.47 -1.86 31.14
N GLY A 590 -19.67 -2.08 31.66
CA GLY A 590 -20.90 -1.44 31.20
C GLY A 590 -22.14 -1.98 31.90
N SER A 591 -23.31 -1.37 31.64
CA SER A 591 -24.59 -1.89 32.12
C SER A 591 -25.16 -2.99 31.22
N LEU A 592 -26.00 -3.86 31.78
CA LEU A 592 -26.81 -4.79 30.99
C LEU A 592 -27.78 -4.04 30.06
N HIS A 593 -28.23 -2.84 30.41
CA HIS A 593 -29.00 -1.98 29.50
C HIS A 593 -28.21 -1.64 28.21
N ALA A 594 -26.94 -1.25 28.33
CA ALA A 594 -26.11 -0.94 27.15
C ALA A 594 -25.91 -2.18 26.24
N LEU A 595 -25.85 -3.39 26.81
CA LEU A 595 -25.84 -4.63 26.04
C LEU A 595 -27.19 -4.92 25.36
N LYS A 596 -28.30 -4.58 26.02
CA LYS A 596 -29.67 -4.70 25.49
C LYS A 596 -29.89 -3.76 24.29
N GLU A 597 -29.30 -2.56 24.33
CA GLU A 597 -29.25 -1.64 23.17
C GLU A 597 -28.40 -2.19 22.01
N LEU A 598 -27.24 -2.79 22.29
CA LEU A 598 -26.45 -3.47 21.25
C LEU A 598 -27.24 -4.63 20.63
N LYS A 599 -27.96 -5.41 21.45
CA LYS A 599 -28.83 -6.49 20.97
C LYS A 599 -29.96 -5.96 20.08
N ALA A 600 -30.59 -4.86 20.45
CA ALA A 600 -31.61 -4.21 19.63
C ALA A 600 -31.07 -3.72 18.27
N LYS A 601 -29.76 -3.46 18.18
CA LYS A 601 -29.02 -3.13 16.94
C LYS A 601 -28.49 -4.38 16.19
N GLY A 602 -28.87 -5.58 16.60
CA GLY A 602 -28.54 -6.85 15.93
C GLY A 602 -27.29 -7.56 16.44
N ALA A 603 -26.75 -7.20 17.62
CA ALA A 603 -25.66 -7.94 18.25
C ALA A 603 -26.14 -9.18 19.02
N GLU A 604 -25.47 -10.31 18.83
CA GLU A 604 -25.74 -11.58 19.53
C GLU A 604 -24.57 -12.01 20.43
N VAL A 605 -23.34 -11.66 20.04
CA VAL A 605 -22.09 -12.04 20.73
C VAL A 605 -21.21 -10.82 20.96
N LEU A 606 -20.71 -10.71 22.20
CA LEU A 606 -19.68 -9.76 22.58
C LEU A 606 -18.32 -10.47 22.56
N VAL A 607 -17.34 -9.87 21.89
CA VAL A 607 -15.95 -10.33 21.81
C VAL A 607 -15.05 -9.24 22.37
N PHE A 608 -14.21 -9.58 23.35
CA PHE A 608 -13.20 -8.69 23.90
C PHE A 608 -11.83 -9.28 23.61
N ARG A 609 -10.93 -8.49 23.03
CA ARG A 609 -9.58 -8.93 22.63
C ARG A 609 -8.55 -7.96 23.22
N THR A 610 -7.54 -8.51 23.88
CA THR A 610 -6.28 -7.85 24.24
C THR A 610 -5.13 -8.47 23.44
N GLN A 611 -3.91 -7.94 23.54
CA GLN A 611 -2.72 -8.50 22.86
C GLN A 611 -2.46 -9.99 23.20
N LEU A 612 -2.89 -10.44 24.38
CA LEU A 612 -2.57 -11.78 24.93
C LEU A 612 -3.80 -12.67 25.18
N CYS A 613 -5.03 -12.18 24.97
CA CYS A 613 -6.24 -12.91 25.33
C CYS A 613 -7.44 -12.47 24.48
N GLU A 614 -8.28 -13.42 24.04
CA GLU A 614 -9.62 -13.17 23.50
C GLU A 614 -10.63 -13.90 24.38
N SER A 615 -11.76 -13.25 24.67
CA SER A 615 -12.92 -13.84 25.32
C SER A 615 -14.18 -13.54 24.53
N THR A 616 -15.06 -14.53 24.43
CA THR A 616 -16.37 -14.40 23.78
C THR A 616 -17.50 -14.78 24.74
N VAL A 617 -18.59 -14.01 24.73
CA VAL A 617 -19.77 -14.26 25.57
C VAL A 617 -21.05 -13.93 24.78
N SER A 618 -22.08 -14.75 24.93
CA SER A 618 -23.40 -14.44 24.34
C SER A 618 -24.07 -13.32 25.13
N ILE A 619 -24.59 -12.33 24.42
CA ILE A 619 -25.28 -11.21 25.05
C ILE A 619 -26.51 -11.70 25.83
N ASP A 620 -27.21 -12.72 25.34
CA ASP A 620 -28.40 -13.28 26.00
C ASP A 620 -28.06 -13.99 27.31
N THR A 621 -26.96 -14.74 27.36
CA THR A 621 -26.50 -15.36 28.60
C THR A 621 -26.05 -14.32 29.62
N LEU A 622 -25.55 -13.17 29.17
CA LEU A 622 -25.07 -12.09 30.02
C LEU A 622 -26.22 -11.23 30.56
N LEU A 623 -27.22 -10.93 29.72
CA LEU A 623 -28.47 -10.25 30.10
C LEU A 623 -29.29 -11.05 31.12
N ALA A 624 -29.21 -12.39 31.10
CA ALA A 624 -29.90 -13.25 32.05
C ALA A 624 -29.36 -13.19 33.50
N GLN A 625 -28.18 -12.59 33.73
CA GLN A 625 -27.55 -12.54 35.06
C GLN A 625 -27.97 -11.33 35.92
N GLY A 626 -28.85 -10.45 35.45
CA GLY A 626 -29.25 -9.27 36.21
C GLY A 626 -30.37 -8.44 35.60
N THR A 627 -30.54 -7.23 36.15
CA THR A 627 -31.47 -6.20 35.64
C THR A 627 -30.74 -5.19 34.76
N ASP A 628 -31.47 -4.36 34.00
CA ASP A 628 -30.91 -3.29 33.15
C ASP A 628 -29.84 -2.42 33.85
N ALA A 629 -29.98 -2.14 35.15
CA ALA A 629 -29.03 -1.34 35.95
C ALA A 629 -27.77 -2.11 36.41
N THR A 630 -27.72 -3.42 36.21
CA THR A 630 -26.63 -4.27 36.68
C THR A 630 -25.38 -4.02 35.82
N ILE A 631 -24.24 -3.81 36.48
CA ILE A 631 -22.94 -3.64 35.81
C ILE A 631 -22.30 -5.00 35.59
N PHE A 632 -21.74 -5.23 34.40
CA PHE A 632 -20.79 -6.31 34.14
C PHE A 632 -19.38 -5.73 33.97
N THR A 633 -18.37 -6.52 34.31
CA THR A 633 -16.96 -6.20 34.06
C THR A 633 -16.22 -7.46 33.61
N LEU A 634 -15.72 -7.44 32.38
CA LEU A 634 -14.91 -8.47 31.74
C LEU A 634 -13.45 -8.03 31.73
N THR A 635 -12.59 -8.71 32.49
CA THR A 635 -11.19 -8.32 32.70
C THR A 635 -10.24 -9.33 32.07
N HIS A 636 -9.27 -8.85 31.29
CA HIS A 636 -8.12 -9.62 30.82
C HIS A 636 -6.87 -9.22 31.62
N THR A 637 -6.10 -10.21 32.06
CA THR A 637 -4.83 -10.01 32.76
C THR A 637 -3.85 -11.09 32.36
N GLU A 638 -2.75 -10.73 31.71
CA GLU A 638 -1.61 -11.62 31.38
C GLU A 638 -2.02 -12.96 30.72
N GLY A 639 -3.01 -12.94 29.82
CA GLY A 639 -3.51 -14.14 29.12
C GLY A 639 -4.65 -14.89 29.83
N ALA A 640 -5.00 -14.51 31.06
CA ALA A 640 -6.22 -14.95 31.74
C ALA A 640 -7.37 -13.96 31.51
N ALA A 641 -8.59 -14.46 31.66
CA ALA A 641 -9.83 -13.69 31.58
C ALA A 641 -10.77 -14.04 32.75
N SER A 642 -11.48 -13.04 33.27
CA SER A 642 -12.52 -13.18 34.27
C SER A 642 -13.72 -12.29 33.96
N LEU A 643 -14.92 -12.73 34.32
CA LEU A 643 -16.16 -11.97 34.15
C LEU A 643 -16.88 -11.86 35.48
N THR A 644 -17.27 -10.64 35.84
CA THR A 644 -18.21 -10.39 36.94
C THR A 644 -19.47 -9.70 36.46
N VAL A 645 -20.61 -10.02 37.08
CA VAL A 645 -21.90 -9.37 36.83
C VAL A 645 -22.57 -9.08 38.16
N GLY A 646 -22.93 -7.81 38.43
CA GLY A 646 -23.44 -7.38 39.73
C GLY A 646 -22.47 -7.61 40.90
N GLY A 647 -21.18 -7.89 40.62
CA GLY A 647 -20.17 -8.27 41.62
C GLY A 647 -20.05 -9.78 41.89
N ALA A 648 -20.88 -10.63 41.28
CA ALA A 648 -20.73 -12.09 41.30
C ALA A 648 -19.81 -12.57 40.17
N ASP A 649 -19.02 -13.63 40.41
CA ASP A 649 -18.18 -14.27 39.39
C ASP A 649 -19.01 -15.15 38.45
N HIS A 650 -18.83 -14.92 37.15
CA HIS A 650 -19.48 -15.62 36.03
C HIS A 650 -18.46 -15.94 34.92
N THR A 651 -17.20 -16.17 35.30
CA THR A 651 -16.09 -16.49 34.37
C THR A 651 -16.35 -17.79 33.57
N ASP A 652 -17.24 -18.66 34.05
CA ASP A 652 -17.72 -19.86 33.35
C ASP A 652 -18.56 -19.58 32.10
N LEU A 653 -19.12 -18.36 31.95
CA LEU A 653 -19.84 -17.92 30.75
C LEU A 653 -18.91 -17.52 29.59
N LEU A 654 -17.59 -17.49 29.79
CA LEU A 654 -16.62 -17.10 28.79
C LEU A 654 -16.11 -18.30 27.97
N ASN A 655 -16.30 -18.22 26.65
CA ASN A 655 -15.59 -19.09 25.71
C ASN A 655 -14.28 -18.42 25.28
N LYS A 656 -13.17 -19.14 25.43
CA LYS A 656 -11.80 -18.76 25.02
C LYS A 656 -11.45 -19.33 23.65
#